data_AF-A0A7J4DWK8-F1
#
_entry.id   AF-A0A7J4DWK8-F1
#
_cell.length_a   1.000
_cell.length_b   1.000
_cell.length_c   1.000
_cell.angle_alpha   90.00
_cell.angle_beta   90.00
_cell.angle_gamma   90.00
#
_symmetry.space_group_name_H-M   'P 1'
#
loop_
_entity.id
_entity.type
_entity.pdbx_description
1 polymer ?
#
loop_
_entity_poly.entity_id
_entity_poly.type
_entity_poly.pdbx_seq_one_letter_code
_entity_poly.pdbx_strand_id
1 'polypeptide(L)'
;MNSGRVLVFVGTDYGESGKLVYRGYVESLQQLIGVLAGYDIDRVKIVFYKEESVGSHFKARLFTFYPSKELVDKLKNLHPRPIGFHGASSLEGFSKGYVEVYFADGGEDRKRLAILVPDNIAYAKPVWELVKVHRGLGVDVHVFMLSEVDRYKPAEKPPVQLANVTDYNEVLARKIVSFAKFLTEQGYHYLLIVGDAATIPPSAYYRSPTLETIIGNWYAIVPTDFFYADPDYDMKPELAVGRIPFTNTTLLQQYVDALRSWISYVEKNRKPRLLFVGGAPFAWTAFFGESVAVQLADLDIVGRVSSIDYYTRLLGNINENSVSEAINHGDYTFVFTVVHGDGRSFIDFFPAGVYGSDFKEVYSVEKVSKRRTPVIVLSPACVNAAWDYTLLPSAFRPPSLAAAMLAKGAAIAYLGPSRVDFELISSVGFGDNGLLKVDFRGATLLYATILKAALHSETLGDAWINALKLYYSLKETHYEVSTPRGWEDLALLNLLQATLLGDPAIPLPKTEASKSKVDVSVNGAQYSVSAKLVFPEEYQMVEGTMPLASLNQQLIVRLSRPAKEVVVCRIYTYATEFLIGVEKVFEDSYTTSIVIGGNVGGILRVAAIVGNNYIHLALARAGLAIENNKLKIVGLDLLKLFSSEPAAILVNGKLYTIAPGGLTSYTITLPPTASTIAVKPFTYYQVLAIDPSEAEKLLQPIEKVFTLELGKTAKWRVETVGGKLGFSEAIREHVETMGVLASLIALLVFREAVILFLKRKSLS
;
A
#
# COMPACT_ATOMS: atom_id res chain seq x y z
N MET A 1 40.03 -43.76 -1.99
CA MET A 1 38.96 -44.11 -2.94
C MET A 1 37.82 -44.71 -2.13
N ASN A 2 36.79 -43.96 -1.78
CA ASN A 2 35.56 -44.48 -1.17
C ASN A 2 34.52 -43.37 -1.19
N SER A 3 33.78 -43.27 -2.29
CA SER A 3 32.71 -42.30 -2.47
C SER A 3 31.71 -42.86 -3.49
N GLY A 4 31.05 -43.96 -3.12
CA GLY A 4 29.89 -44.46 -3.85
C GLY A 4 28.68 -43.57 -3.55
N ARG A 5 27.98 -43.16 -4.61
CA ARG A 5 26.75 -42.35 -4.53
C ARG A 5 25.53 -43.26 -4.65
N VAL A 6 24.48 -42.98 -3.88
CA VAL A 6 23.25 -43.78 -3.83
C VAL A 6 22.12 -43.02 -4.53
N LEU A 7 21.42 -43.73 -5.42
CA LEU A 7 20.19 -43.27 -6.10
C LEU A 7 19.08 -44.31 -5.83
N VAL A 8 17.84 -43.86 -5.65
CA VAL A 8 16.65 -44.67 -5.30
C VAL A 8 15.50 -44.33 -6.25
N PHE A 9 14.58 -45.26 -6.49
CA PHE A 9 13.37 -45.06 -7.29
C PHE A 9 12.21 -45.90 -6.71
N VAL A 10 10.97 -45.41 -6.76
CA VAL A 10 9.76 -46.17 -6.38
C VAL A 10 8.76 -46.22 -7.54
N GLY A 11 7.83 -47.18 -7.52
CA GLY A 11 6.73 -47.32 -8.48
C GLY A 11 5.93 -48.60 -8.24
N THR A 12 4.63 -48.57 -8.50
CA THR A 12 3.70 -49.72 -8.48
C THR A 12 3.33 -50.11 -9.91
N ASP A 13 3.47 -51.40 -10.25
CA ASP A 13 2.84 -51.94 -11.45
C ASP A 13 1.40 -52.35 -11.11
N TYR A 14 0.46 -51.46 -11.43
CA TYR A 14 -0.94 -51.71 -11.79
C TYR A 14 -1.37 -50.49 -12.61
N GLY A 15 -1.06 -50.50 -13.91
CA GLY A 15 -1.49 -49.47 -14.86
C GLY A 15 -0.75 -48.12 -14.75
N GLU A 16 -0.84 -47.35 -15.83
CA GLU A 16 -0.07 -46.11 -16.11
C GLU A 16 -0.36 -44.91 -15.18
N SER A 17 -0.97 -45.08 -14.00
CA SER A 17 -1.56 -43.97 -13.21
C SER A 17 -0.94 -43.68 -11.84
N GLY A 18 0.13 -44.36 -11.40
CA GLY A 18 0.76 -44.06 -10.10
C GLY A 18 1.51 -42.71 -10.09
N LYS A 19 1.03 -41.71 -9.32
CA LYS A 19 1.69 -40.40 -9.16
C LYS A 19 2.75 -40.40 -8.04
N LEU A 20 3.92 -39.82 -8.35
CA LEU A 20 5.06 -39.62 -7.45
C LEU A 20 4.75 -38.50 -6.44
N VAL A 21 4.93 -38.75 -5.13
CA VAL A 21 4.55 -37.79 -4.08
C VAL A 21 5.72 -37.38 -3.16
N TYR A 22 6.81 -38.13 -3.16
CA TYR A 22 8.04 -37.79 -2.42
C TYR A 22 9.28 -38.21 -3.21
N ARG A 23 10.30 -37.35 -3.24
CA ARG A 23 11.62 -37.52 -3.86
C ARG A 23 12.63 -36.79 -2.96
N GLY A 24 13.41 -37.50 -2.12
CA GLY A 24 14.30 -36.84 -1.16
C GLY A 24 15.40 -37.71 -0.54
N TYR A 25 16.46 -37.07 -0.02
CA TYR A 25 17.60 -37.73 0.62
C TYR A 25 17.35 -37.99 2.13
N VAL A 26 17.78 -39.16 2.59
CA VAL A 26 17.82 -39.52 4.02
C VAL A 26 19.24 -39.93 4.40
N GLU A 27 19.74 -39.35 5.48
CA GLU A 27 21.10 -39.57 6.00
C GLU A 27 21.14 -40.72 7.02
N SER A 28 19.99 -41.17 7.50
CA SER A 28 19.88 -42.28 8.45
C SER A 28 18.56 -43.02 8.35
N LEU A 29 18.54 -44.24 8.86
CA LEU A 29 17.31 -45.03 9.03
C LEU A 29 16.31 -44.32 9.95
N GLN A 30 16.76 -43.59 10.99
CA GLN A 30 15.89 -42.76 11.83
C GLN A 30 15.18 -41.67 11.03
N GLN A 31 15.87 -41.01 10.10
CA GLN A 31 15.27 -39.97 9.27
C GLN A 31 14.22 -40.56 8.32
N LEU A 32 14.51 -41.73 7.74
CA LEU A 32 13.53 -42.49 6.96
C LEU A 32 12.31 -42.87 7.81
N ILE A 33 12.52 -43.40 9.03
CA ILE A 33 11.42 -43.75 9.95
C ILE A 33 10.59 -42.51 10.32
N GLY A 34 11.24 -41.36 10.57
CA GLY A 34 10.54 -40.09 10.83
C GLY A 34 9.74 -39.57 9.64
N VAL A 35 10.21 -39.82 8.41
CA VAL A 35 9.42 -39.58 7.19
C VAL A 35 8.25 -40.54 7.15
N LEU A 36 8.45 -41.85 7.34
CA LEU A 36 7.40 -42.87 7.21
C LEU A 36 6.34 -42.82 8.35
N ALA A 37 6.69 -42.35 9.55
CA ALA A 37 5.82 -42.33 10.72
C ALA A 37 4.66 -41.32 10.62
N GLY A 38 4.74 -40.36 9.71
CA GLY A 38 3.68 -39.37 9.47
C GLY A 38 2.60 -39.80 8.47
N TYR A 39 2.69 -41.01 7.91
CA TYR A 39 1.83 -41.42 6.80
C TYR A 39 1.18 -42.79 7.03
N ASP A 40 -0.05 -42.94 6.53
CA ASP A 40 -0.67 -44.24 6.32
C ASP A 40 -0.14 -44.81 4.99
N ILE A 41 0.68 -45.85 5.07
CA ILE A 41 1.47 -46.35 3.93
C ILE A 41 1.18 -47.84 3.77
N ASP A 42 0.60 -48.22 2.64
CA ASP A 42 0.29 -49.62 2.36
C ASP A 42 1.47 -50.42 1.80
N ARG A 43 2.39 -49.78 1.07
CA ARG A 43 3.63 -50.41 0.56
C ARG A 43 4.78 -49.40 0.46
N VAL A 44 5.99 -49.85 0.80
CA VAL A 44 7.24 -49.09 0.65
C VAL A 44 8.17 -49.94 -0.21
N LYS A 45 8.81 -49.37 -1.23
CA LYS A 45 9.88 -50.03 -1.99
C LYS A 45 11.20 -49.38 -1.62
N ILE A 46 12.17 -50.17 -1.17
CA ILE A 46 13.50 -49.70 -0.79
C ILE A 46 14.50 -50.39 -1.70
N VAL A 47 15.28 -49.61 -2.45
CA VAL A 47 16.28 -50.12 -3.39
C VAL A 47 17.67 -49.76 -2.89
N PHE A 48 18.55 -50.74 -2.82
CA PHE A 48 19.95 -50.56 -2.45
C PHE A 48 20.84 -50.73 -3.68
N TYR A 49 21.82 -49.85 -3.81
CA TYR A 49 22.89 -50.00 -4.78
C TYR A 49 24.22 -50.20 -4.07
N LYS A 50 25.02 -51.11 -4.60
CA LYS A 50 26.42 -51.32 -4.22
C LYS A 50 27.26 -51.20 -5.49
N GLU A 51 28.12 -50.18 -5.55
CA GLU A 51 29.16 -50.11 -6.57
C GLU A 51 30.28 -51.08 -6.20
N GLU A 52 30.53 -52.06 -7.07
CA GLU A 52 31.73 -52.89 -6.99
C GLU A 52 32.65 -52.47 -8.13
N SER A 53 33.82 -51.90 -7.80
CA SER A 53 34.84 -51.61 -8.82
C SER A 53 35.53 -52.92 -9.22
N VAL A 54 35.49 -53.24 -10.51
CA VAL A 54 36.27 -54.34 -11.09
C VAL A 54 37.00 -53.79 -12.30
N GLY A 55 38.18 -53.21 -12.06
CA GLY A 55 38.98 -52.54 -13.09
C GLY A 55 38.43 -51.16 -13.48
N SER A 56 38.52 -50.81 -14.78
CA SER A 56 38.03 -49.53 -15.34
C SER A 56 36.54 -49.54 -15.69
N HIS A 57 35.81 -50.58 -15.32
CA HIS A 57 34.38 -50.74 -15.61
C HIS A 57 33.59 -50.91 -14.31
N PHE A 58 32.44 -50.23 -14.25
CA PHE A 58 31.52 -50.27 -13.11
C PHE A 58 30.46 -51.35 -13.33
N LYS A 59 30.31 -52.27 -12.37
CA LYS A 59 29.18 -53.21 -12.31
C LYS A 59 28.32 -52.87 -11.10
N ALA A 60 27.04 -52.58 -11.33
CA ALA A 60 26.06 -52.38 -10.28
C ALA A 60 25.31 -53.69 -10.00
N ARG A 61 25.24 -54.11 -8.74
CA ARG A 61 24.34 -55.18 -8.28
C ARG A 61 23.09 -54.57 -7.65
N LEU A 62 21.92 -55.02 -8.10
CA LEU A 62 20.61 -54.56 -7.64
C LEU A 62 20.10 -55.48 -6.52
N PHE A 63 19.73 -54.91 -5.38
CA PHE A 63 18.98 -55.64 -4.34
C PHE A 63 17.62 -54.96 -4.14
N THR A 64 16.55 -55.74 -4.30
CA THR A 64 15.17 -55.26 -4.16
C THR A 64 14.58 -55.85 -2.88
N PHE A 65 14.06 -55.00 -2.00
CA PHE A 65 13.36 -55.45 -0.79
C PHE A 65 11.95 -54.85 -0.74
N TYR A 66 10.96 -55.73 -0.55
CA TYR A 66 9.57 -55.39 -0.34
C TYR A 66 9.23 -55.71 1.13
N PRO A 67 9.36 -54.75 2.06
CA PRO A 67 8.94 -54.98 3.44
C PRO A 67 7.45 -55.35 3.45
N SER A 68 7.10 -56.42 4.17
CA SER A 68 5.71 -56.73 4.44
C SER A 68 5.06 -55.58 5.21
N LYS A 69 3.73 -55.43 5.11
CA LYS A 69 2.94 -54.47 5.91
C LYS A 69 3.29 -54.58 7.40
N GLU A 70 3.50 -55.81 7.87
CA GLU A 70 3.95 -56.11 9.24
C GLU A 70 5.32 -55.51 9.59
N LEU A 71 6.29 -55.45 8.65
CA LEU A 71 7.58 -54.80 8.90
C LEU A 71 7.45 -53.27 8.89
N VAL A 72 6.61 -52.71 8.02
CA VAL A 72 6.30 -51.27 8.00
C VAL A 72 5.64 -50.86 9.32
N ASP A 73 4.69 -51.66 9.81
CA ASP A 73 4.01 -51.43 11.09
C ASP A 73 4.96 -51.65 12.28
N LYS A 74 5.87 -52.62 12.22
CA LYS A 74 6.95 -52.79 13.23
C LYS A 74 7.92 -51.60 13.24
N LEU A 75 8.26 -51.04 12.08
CA LEU A 75 9.12 -49.86 11.97
C LEU A 75 8.43 -48.59 12.52
N LYS A 76 7.11 -48.45 12.32
CA LYS A 76 6.30 -47.38 12.93
C LYS A 76 6.23 -47.48 14.46
N ASN A 77 6.25 -48.69 15.00
CA ASN A 77 6.15 -48.97 16.43
C ASN A 77 7.49 -49.04 17.18
N LEU A 78 8.62 -48.88 16.50
CA LEU A 78 9.93 -48.77 17.16
C LEU A 78 10.05 -47.40 17.84
N HIS A 79 9.82 -47.36 19.16
CA HIS A 79 10.18 -46.21 19.98
C HIS A 79 11.69 -45.92 19.90
N PRO A 80 12.10 -44.64 19.97
CA PRO A 80 13.50 -44.26 19.89
C PRO A 80 14.20 -44.64 21.20
N ARG A 81 14.70 -45.86 21.28
CA ARG A 81 15.76 -46.22 22.22
C ARG A 81 16.97 -46.72 21.43
N PRO A 82 18.19 -46.40 21.88
CA PRO A 82 19.40 -46.94 21.27
C PRO A 82 19.46 -48.43 21.62
N ILE A 83 18.94 -49.27 20.74
CA ILE A 83 19.11 -50.72 20.82
C ILE A 83 20.38 -51.05 20.02
N GLY A 84 21.41 -51.51 20.71
CA GLY A 84 22.55 -52.17 20.08
C GLY A 84 22.07 -53.45 19.41
N PHE A 85 22.06 -53.47 18.08
CA PHE A 85 21.83 -54.68 17.30
C PHE A 85 23.09 -55.56 17.35
N HIS A 86 23.09 -56.57 18.22
CA HIS A 86 24.00 -57.71 18.10
C HIS A 86 23.31 -58.79 17.27
N GLY A 87 23.63 -58.84 15.98
CA GLY A 87 23.11 -59.87 15.08
C GLY A 87 22.90 -59.44 13.63
N ALA A 88 23.75 -58.57 13.09
CA ALA A 88 23.91 -58.37 11.65
C ALA A 88 25.26 -57.68 11.40
N SER A 89 26.32 -58.46 11.33
CA SER A 89 27.63 -58.00 10.89
C SER A 89 27.60 -57.69 9.38
N SER A 90 27.12 -56.50 9.00
CA SER A 90 27.55 -55.72 7.82
C SER A 90 26.51 -54.65 7.43
N LEU A 91 26.38 -53.59 8.21
CA LEU A 91 25.80 -52.32 7.74
C LEU A 91 26.72 -51.12 8.06
N GLU A 92 28.00 -51.36 8.33
CA GLU A 92 29.03 -50.33 8.31
C GLU A 92 29.44 -50.07 6.86
N GLY A 93 29.01 -48.93 6.30
CA GLY A 93 29.42 -48.50 4.94
C GLY A 93 28.46 -47.61 4.17
N PHE A 94 27.22 -47.41 4.63
CA PHE A 94 26.22 -46.61 3.93
C PHE A 94 26.10 -45.22 4.55
N SER A 95 26.54 -44.17 3.85
CA SER A 95 26.56 -42.81 4.40
C SER A 95 25.46 -41.87 3.91
N LYS A 96 24.75 -42.16 2.79
CA LYS A 96 23.63 -41.35 2.27
C LYS A 96 22.67 -42.20 1.42
N GLY A 97 21.37 -42.00 1.54
CA GLY A 97 20.35 -42.66 0.72
C GLY A 97 19.31 -41.66 0.19
N TYR A 98 18.55 -42.08 -0.81
CA TYR A 98 17.45 -41.33 -1.43
C TYR A 98 16.16 -42.16 -1.26
N VAL A 99 14.97 -41.58 -1.28
CA VAL A 99 13.70 -42.29 -1.03
C VAL A 99 12.61 -41.67 -1.90
N GLU A 100 11.78 -42.50 -2.52
CA GLU A 100 10.55 -42.09 -3.18
C GLU A 100 9.33 -42.76 -2.52
N VAL A 101 8.20 -42.04 -2.44
CA VAL A 101 6.95 -42.58 -1.87
C VAL A 101 5.79 -42.23 -2.80
N TYR A 102 4.91 -43.19 -3.03
CA TYR A 102 3.74 -43.10 -3.92
C TYR A 102 2.48 -43.34 -3.08
N PHE A 103 1.42 -42.57 -3.34
CA PHE A 103 0.13 -42.70 -2.65
C PHE A 103 -1.02 -42.85 -3.63
N ALA A 104 -2.11 -43.47 -3.18
CA ALA A 104 -3.37 -43.56 -3.92
C ALA A 104 -4.09 -42.20 -3.91
N ASP A 105 -4.76 -41.86 -5.02
CA ASP A 105 -5.43 -40.58 -5.29
C ASP A 105 -6.27 -40.08 -4.11
N GLY A 106 -5.89 -38.91 -3.59
CA GLY A 106 -6.81 -38.06 -2.84
C GLY A 106 -7.72 -37.34 -3.85
N GLY A 107 -9.03 -37.36 -3.61
CA GLY A 107 -10.07 -36.92 -4.56
C GLY A 107 -9.83 -35.57 -5.25
N GLU A 108 -10.47 -35.42 -6.42
CA GLU A 108 -10.27 -34.38 -7.45
C GLU A 108 -10.37 -32.92 -6.97
N ASP A 109 -10.82 -32.65 -5.74
CA ASP A 109 -11.11 -31.29 -5.25
C ASP A 109 -10.00 -30.64 -4.40
N ARG A 110 -8.83 -31.28 -4.20
CA ARG A 110 -7.78 -30.70 -3.35
C ARG A 110 -6.95 -29.63 -4.07
N LYS A 111 -6.81 -28.46 -3.44
CA LYS A 111 -5.84 -27.43 -3.86
C LYS A 111 -4.42 -28.01 -3.84
N ARG A 112 -3.63 -27.70 -4.87
CA ARG A 112 -2.24 -28.20 -5.00
C ARG A 112 -1.23 -27.06 -4.97
N LEU A 113 -0.17 -27.25 -4.20
CA LEU A 113 0.94 -26.32 -3.99
C LEU A 113 2.26 -26.96 -4.46
N ALA A 114 2.97 -26.27 -5.34
CA ALA A 114 4.36 -26.54 -5.66
C ALA A 114 5.26 -25.62 -4.83
N ILE A 115 6.28 -26.19 -4.16
CA ILE A 115 7.32 -25.42 -3.46
C ILE A 115 8.62 -25.58 -4.25
N LEU A 116 9.09 -24.52 -4.90
CA LEU A 116 10.36 -24.49 -5.61
C LEU A 116 11.48 -24.02 -4.69
N VAL A 117 12.51 -24.85 -4.51
CA VAL A 117 13.61 -24.62 -3.57
C VAL A 117 14.98 -24.80 -4.23
N PRO A 118 16.04 -24.10 -3.75
CA PRO A 118 17.41 -24.31 -4.20
C PRO A 118 17.88 -25.74 -3.93
N ASP A 119 18.86 -26.21 -4.72
CA ASP A 119 19.55 -27.49 -4.53
C ASP A 119 20.50 -27.48 -3.32
N ASN A 120 19.96 -27.22 -2.13
CA ASN A 120 20.75 -27.13 -0.91
C ASN A 120 20.02 -27.81 0.25
N ILE A 121 20.69 -28.80 0.85
CA ILE A 121 20.14 -29.62 1.94
C ILE A 121 19.79 -28.80 3.19
N ALA A 122 20.41 -27.63 3.37
CA ALA A 122 20.15 -26.75 4.50
C ALA A 122 18.67 -26.30 4.56
N TYR A 123 17.98 -26.20 3.42
CA TYR A 123 16.57 -25.84 3.35
C TYR A 123 15.63 -27.00 3.72
N ALA A 124 16.12 -28.25 3.70
CA ALA A 124 15.26 -29.43 3.83
C ALA A 124 14.41 -29.42 5.11
N LYS A 125 15.00 -29.04 6.25
CA LYS A 125 14.28 -28.99 7.53
C LYS A 125 13.12 -27.98 7.51
N PRO A 126 13.35 -26.66 7.32
CA PRO A 126 12.25 -25.70 7.34
C PRO A 126 11.24 -25.92 6.20
N VAL A 127 11.68 -26.34 5.01
CA VAL A 127 10.76 -26.68 3.91
C VAL A 127 9.87 -27.87 4.27
N TRP A 128 10.42 -28.89 4.93
CA TRP A 128 9.62 -30.02 5.39
C TRP A 128 8.57 -29.62 6.43
N GLU A 129 8.89 -28.64 7.28
CA GLU A 129 7.92 -28.09 8.21
C GLU A 129 6.81 -27.29 7.48
N LEU A 130 7.11 -26.56 6.40
CA LEU A 130 6.08 -25.98 5.52
C LEU A 130 5.16 -27.06 4.94
N VAL A 131 5.75 -28.14 4.40
CA VAL A 131 5.00 -29.27 3.83
C VAL A 131 4.04 -29.87 4.85
N LYS A 132 4.51 -30.13 6.08
CA LYS A 132 3.65 -30.66 7.16
C LYS A 132 2.50 -29.72 7.48
N VAL A 133 2.78 -28.42 7.58
CA VAL A 133 1.78 -27.40 7.90
C VAL A 133 0.67 -27.39 6.85
N HIS A 134 1.01 -27.34 5.57
CA HIS A 134 0.03 -27.32 4.48
C HIS A 134 -0.73 -28.63 4.28
N ARG A 135 -0.07 -29.78 4.45
CA ARG A 135 -0.77 -31.07 4.45
C ARG A 135 -1.79 -31.15 5.59
N GLY A 136 -1.49 -30.56 6.74
CA GLY A 136 -2.44 -30.38 7.84
C GLY A 136 -3.66 -29.52 7.48
N LEU A 137 -3.52 -28.60 6.53
CA LEU A 137 -4.61 -27.79 5.96
C LEU A 137 -5.36 -28.50 4.81
N GLY A 138 -4.99 -29.74 4.46
CA GLY A 138 -5.60 -30.49 3.36
C GLY A 138 -5.08 -30.11 1.97
N VAL A 139 -4.00 -29.33 1.88
CA VAL A 139 -3.36 -28.96 0.61
C VAL A 139 -2.47 -30.11 0.13
N ASP A 140 -2.55 -30.45 -1.16
CA ASP A 140 -1.62 -31.37 -1.81
C ASP A 140 -0.29 -30.66 -2.12
N VAL A 141 0.79 -31.07 -1.47
CA VAL A 141 2.08 -30.34 -1.51
C VAL A 141 3.16 -31.19 -2.14
N HIS A 142 3.81 -30.60 -3.15
CA HIS A 142 4.98 -31.16 -3.82
C HIS A 142 6.16 -30.19 -3.74
N VAL A 143 7.32 -30.71 -3.36
CA VAL A 143 8.58 -29.95 -3.33
C VAL A 143 9.37 -30.28 -4.58
N PHE A 144 9.81 -29.24 -5.27
CA PHE A 144 10.63 -29.33 -6.47
C PHE A 144 11.98 -28.68 -6.20
N MET A 145 13.05 -29.39 -6.50
CA MET A 145 14.40 -28.83 -6.45
C MET A 145 14.67 -28.03 -7.74
N LEU A 146 15.47 -26.98 -7.64
CA LEU A 146 15.77 -26.11 -8.78
C LEU A 146 16.39 -26.88 -9.96
N SER A 147 17.24 -27.88 -9.70
CA SER A 147 17.80 -28.78 -10.72
C SER A 147 16.76 -29.60 -11.49
N GLU A 148 15.55 -29.79 -10.96
CA GLU A 148 14.47 -30.45 -11.68
C GLU A 148 13.88 -29.55 -12.78
N VAL A 149 14.07 -28.23 -12.67
CA VAL A 149 13.66 -27.26 -13.68
C VAL A 149 14.58 -27.35 -14.92
N ASP A 150 15.78 -27.92 -14.80
CA ASP A 150 16.72 -27.99 -15.92
C ASP A 150 16.26 -28.83 -17.10
N ARG A 151 15.31 -29.75 -16.86
CA ARG A 151 14.71 -30.60 -17.90
C ARG A 151 13.77 -29.86 -18.84
N TYR A 152 13.26 -28.69 -18.43
CA TYR A 152 12.34 -27.92 -19.27
C TYR A 152 13.13 -27.10 -20.27
N LYS A 153 12.56 -26.96 -21.48
CA LYS A 153 13.06 -25.98 -22.45
C LYS A 153 12.72 -24.58 -21.93
N PRO A 154 13.61 -23.59 -22.10
CA PRO A 154 13.27 -22.20 -21.79
C PRO A 154 12.02 -21.78 -22.58
N ALA A 155 11.03 -21.18 -21.92
CA ALA A 155 9.85 -20.57 -22.55
C ALA A 155 10.26 -19.49 -23.55
N GLU A 156 9.36 -18.92 -24.34
CA GLU A 156 9.69 -17.74 -25.15
C GLU A 156 10.08 -16.54 -24.26
N LYS A 157 10.59 -15.45 -24.87
CA LYS A 157 10.77 -14.22 -24.09
C LYS A 157 9.39 -13.58 -23.89
N PRO A 158 9.08 -13.03 -22.70
CA PRO A 158 7.82 -12.33 -22.51
C PRO A 158 7.75 -11.13 -23.48
N PRO A 159 6.55 -10.77 -23.98
CA PRO A 159 6.36 -9.73 -24.99
C PRO A 159 6.44 -8.31 -24.39
N VAL A 160 7.48 -8.04 -23.61
CA VAL A 160 7.74 -6.76 -22.95
C VAL A 160 9.19 -6.30 -23.20
N GLN A 161 9.45 -5.02 -22.96
CA GLN A 161 10.82 -4.50 -23.05
C GLN A 161 11.67 -5.03 -21.90
N LEU A 162 12.69 -5.84 -22.19
CA LEU A 162 13.57 -6.41 -21.18
C LEU A 162 14.79 -5.52 -20.90
N ALA A 163 15.15 -5.40 -19.62
CA ALA A 163 16.39 -4.79 -19.19
C ALA A 163 17.55 -5.81 -19.22
N ASN A 164 18.76 -5.31 -19.48
CA ASN A 164 19.98 -6.11 -19.32
C ASN A 164 20.49 -5.96 -17.88
N VAL A 165 20.46 -7.04 -17.11
CA VAL A 165 20.91 -7.09 -15.71
C VAL A 165 22.09 -8.04 -15.61
N THR A 166 23.21 -7.55 -15.06
CA THR A 166 24.41 -8.37 -14.83
C THR A 166 24.07 -9.54 -13.89
N ASP A 167 24.61 -10.72 -14.18
CA ASP A 167 24.41 -11.95 -13.41
C ASP A 167 22.96 -12.49 -13.34
N TYR A 168 22.03 -11.87 -14.06
CA TYR A 168 20.67 -12.40 -14.21
C TYR A 168 20.65 -13.64 -15.11
N ASN A 169 20.23 -14.77 -14.55
CA ASN A 169 20.09 -16.02 -15.29
C ASN A 169 18.76 -16.07 -16.07
N GLU A 170 18.68 -15.35 -17.20
CA GLU A 170 17.49 -15.32 -18.08
C GLU A 170 17.05 -16.73 -18.53
N VAL A 171 18.02 -17.60 -18.82
CA VAL A 171 17.73 -18.97 -19.28
C VAL A 171 16.99 -19.75 -18.21
N LEU A 172 17.49 -19.74 -16.97
CA LEU A 172 16.82 -20.39 -15.84
C LEU A 172 15.46 -19.77 -15.57
N ALA A 173 15.34 -18.45 -15.58
CA ALA A 173 14.05 -17.77 -15.39
C ALA A 173 13.01 -18.26 -16.40
N ARG A 174 13.36 -18.33 -17.69
CA ARG A 174 12.47 -18.85 -18.73
C ARG A 174 12.18 -20.34 -18.62
N LYS A 175 13.10 -21.16 -18.08
CA LYS A 175 12.79 -22.57 -17.75
C LYS A 175 11.77 -22.66 -16.60
N ILE A 176 11.85 -21.77 -15.61
CA ILE A 176 10.88 -21.70 -14.52
C ILE A 176 9.50 -21.30 -15.07
N VAL A 177 9.41 -20.42 -16.07
CA VAL A 177 8.14 -20.13 -16.77
C VAL A 177 7.55 -21.39 -17.42
N SER A 178 8.35 -22.16 -18.15
CA SER A 178 7.90 -23.45 -18.72
C SER A 178 7.48 -24.46 -17.64
N PHE A 179 8.17 -24.47 -16.51
CA PHE A 179 7.78 -25.27 -15.36
C PHE A 179 6.45 -24.80 -14.76
N ALA A 180 6.21 -23.50 -14.63
CA ALA A 180 4.94 -22.95 -14.17
C ALA A 180 3.77 -23.27 -15.12
N LYS A 181 4.02 -23.26 -16.44
CA LYS A 181 3.06 -23.77 -17.43
C LYS A 181 2.69 -25.22 -17.17
N PHE A 182 3.70 -26.08 -17.00
CA PHE A 182 3.48 -27.49 -16.65
C PHE A 182 2.67 -27.62 -15.35
N LEU A 183 2.98 -26.84 -14.31
CA LEU A 183 2.22 -26.86 -13.06
C LEU A 183 0.74 -26.52 -13.30
N THR A 184 0.46 -25.49 -14.09
CA THR A 184 -0.91 -25.09 -14.45
C THR A 184 -1.64 -26.21 -15.20
N GLU A 185 -1.00 -26.84 -16.18
CA GLU A 185 -1.53 -28.00 -16.93
C GLU A 185 -1.77 -29.23 -16.04
N GLN A 186 -1.06 -29.34 -14.92
CA GLN A 186 -1.26 -30.38 -13.91
C GLN A 186 -2.30 -29.99 -12.83
N GLY A 187 -2.96 -28.84 -12.94
CA GLY A 187 -3.98 -28.39 -11.97
C GLY A 187 -3.38 -27.89 -10.65
N TYR A 188 -2.14 -27.39 -10.66
CA TYR A 188 -1.62 -26.66 -9.52
C TYR A 188 -2.27 -25.29 -9.41
N HIS A 189 -2.54 -24.89 -8.17
CA HIS A 189 -3.14 -23.60 -7.86
C HIS A 189 -2.08 -22.60 -7.41
N TYR A 190 -1.02 -23.09 -6.77
CA TYR A 190 -0.05 -22.28 -6.06
C TYR A 190 1.39 -22.69 -6.40
N LEU A 191 2.26 -21.70 -6.54
CA LEU A 191 3.72 -21.85 -6.58
C LEU A 191 4.35 -20.97 -5.50
N LEU A 192 5.00 -21.60 -4.53
CA LEU A 192 5.81 -20.94 -3.53
C LEU A 192 7.28 -21.03 -3.89
N ILE A 193 7.92 -19.89 -4.11
CA ILE A 193 9.36 -19.79 -4.35
C ILE A 193 10.07 -19.52 -3.03
N VAL A 194 11.03 -20.37 -2.65
CA VAL A 194 11.83 -20.19 -1.43
C VAL A 194 13.27 -19.86 -1.82
N GLY A 195 13.62 -18.59 -1.91
CA GLY A 195 14.97 -18.17 -2.28
C GLY A 195 15.04 -16.72 -2.75
N ASP A 196 16.24 -16.15 -2.66
CA ASP A 196 16.54 -14.81 -3.19
C ASP A 196 16.61 -14.78 -4.72
N ALA A 197 16.73 -13.57 -5.28
CA ALA A 197 16.77 -13.35 -6.71
C ALA A 197 18.02 -13.94 -7.41
N ALA A 198 19.14 -14.06 -6.70
CA ALA A 198 20.34 -14.65 -7.29
C ALA A 198 20.21 -16.17 -7.46
N THR A 199 19.49 -16.83 -6.55
CA THR A 199 19.31 -18.28 -6.56
C THR A 199 18.14 -18.72 -7.43
N ILE A 200 16.98 -18.08 -7.26
CA ILE A 200 15.79 -18.31 -8.08
C ILE A 200 15.41 -16.97 -8.71
N PRO A 201 15.77 -16.72 -9.98
CA PRO A 201 15.64 -15.41 -10.59
C PRO A 201 14.19 -14.90 -10.64
N PRO A 202 13.98 -13.59 -10.79
CA PRO A 202 12.69 -13.07 -11.26
C PRO A 202 12.36 -13.63 -12.65
N SER A 203 11.07 -13.76 -12.94
CA SER A 203 10.58 -14.21 -14.24
C SER A 203 11.05 -13.31 -15.39
N ALA A 204 11.21 -12.01 -15.12
CA ALA A 204 11.83 -11.05 -16.01
C ALA A 204 12.33 -9.81 -15.26
N TYR A 205 13.17 -9.02 -15.93
CA TYR A 205 13.42 -7.63 -15.62
C TYR A 205 12.81 -6.75 -16.71
N TYR A 206 11.65 -6.18 -16.42
CA TYR A 206 11.00 -5.23 -17.32
C TYR A 206 11.71 -3.86 -17.26
N ARG A 207 11.89 -3.21 -18.41
CA ARG A 207 12.44 -1.85 -18.52
C ARG A 207 11.29 -0.88 -18.80
N SER A 208 10.89 -0.13 -17.78
CA SER A 208 9.84 0.88 -17.88
C SER A 208 10.36 2.18 -18.53
N PRO A 209 9.90 2.58 -19.73
CA PRO A 209 10.31 3.84 -20.35
C PRO A 209 9.82 5.06 -19.55
N THR A 210 8.68 4.96 -18.84
CA THR A 210 8.17 6.04 -17.99
C THR A 210 9.09 6.28 -16.80
N LEU A 211 9.37 5.24 -15.99
CA LEU A 211 10.26 5.37 -14.84
C LEU A 211 11.67 5.80 -15.22
N GLU A 212 12.16 5.34 -16.37
CA GLU A 212 13.47 5.72 -16.88
C GLU A 212 13.56 7.21 -17.25
N THR A 213 12.43 7.76 -17.70
CA THR A 213 12.32 9.18 -18.07
C THR A 213 12.12 10.07 -16.84
N ILE A 214 11.24 9.68 -15.91
CA ILE A 214 10.78 10.58 -14.84
C ILE A 214 11.53 10.40 -13.52
N ILE A 215 12.11 9.23 -13.22
CA ILE A 215 12.75 8.96 -11.92
C ILE A 215 14.22 8.58 -12.09
N GLY A 216 14.52 7.56 -12.89
CA GLY A 216 15.89 7.14 -13.16
C GLY A 216 16.06 5.66 -13.44
N ASN A 217 17.28 5.29 -13.85
CA ASN A 217 17.58 3.98 -14.42
C ASN A 217 17.33 2.81 -13.47
N TRP A 218 17.65 2.93 -12.18
CA TRP A 218 17.41 1.83 -11.23
C TRP A 218 15.92 1.53 -11.05
N TYR A 219 15.10 2.58 -10.93
CA TYR A 219 13.65 2.45 -10.78
C TYR A 219 12.99 1.87 -12.03
N ALA A 220 13.55 2.16 -13.21
CA ALA A 220 13.08 1.62 -14.48
C ALA A 220 13.28 0.12 -14.66
N ILE A 221 14.19 -0.50 -13.90
CA ILE A 221 14.46 -1.93 -13.98
C ILE A 221 13.58 -2.64 -12.95
N VAL A 222 12.44 -3.13 -13.41
CA VAL A 222 11.38 -3.74 -12.59
C VAL A 222 11.54 -5.26 -12.56
N PRO A 223 11.97 -5.86 -11.44
CA PRO A 223 11.91 -7.31 -11.26
C PRO A 223 10.46 -7.74 -11.10
N THR A 224 10.10 -8.85 -11.73
CA THR A 224 8.73 -9.38 -11.64
C THR A 224 8.70 -10.89 -11.54
N ASP A 225 7.80 -11.41 -10.71
CA ASP A 225 7.39 -12.82 -10.70
C ASP A 225 6.06 -13.02 -11.47
N PHE A 226 5.49 -11.96 -12.07
CA PHE A 226 4.20 -12.01 -12.76
C PHE A 226 4.16 -13.06 -13.88
N PHE A 227 5.25 -13.23 -14.65
CA PHE A 227 5.29 -14.22 -15.73
C PHE A 227 5.49 -15.66 -15.25
N TYR A 228 5.70 -15.89 -13.95
CA TYR A 228 5.49 -17.22 -13.37
C TYR A 228 4.02 -17.49 -13.08
N ALA A 229 3.23 -16.43 -12.85
CA ALA A 229 1.78 -16.54 -12.65
C ALA A 229 1.02 -16.61 -13.98
N ASP A 230 1.53 -15.96 -15.02
CA ASP A 230 1.03 -15.91 -16.39
C ASP A 230 2.09 -16.51 -17.36
N PRO A 231 2.16 -17.85 -17.47
CA PRO A 231 3.23 -18.51 -18.21
C PRO A 231 3.00 -18.61 -19.72
N ASP A 232 1.85 -18.20 -20.24
CA ASP A 232 1.57 -18.12 -21.68
C ASP A 232 1.52 -16.67 -22.22
N TYR A 233 1.67 -15.68 -21.33
CA TYR A 233 1.79 -14.26 -21.62
C TYR A 233 0.50 -13.62 -22.16
N ASP A 234 -0.66 -14.17 -21.80
CA ASP A 234 -1.96 -13.65 -22.21
C ASP A 234 -2.55 -12.60 -21.22
N MET A 235 -1.79 -12.27 -20.17
CA MET A 235 -2.12 -11.36 -19.06
C MET A 235 -3.25 -11.87 -18.15
N LYS A 236 -3.54 -13.17 -18.13
CA LYS A 236 -4.58 -13.78 -17.28
C LYS A 236 -4.00 -14.78 -16.28
N PRO A 237 -3.24 -14.33 -15.27
CA PRO A 237 -2.45 -15.20 -14.42
C PRO A 237 -3.25 -16.38 -13.84
N GLU A 238 -2.84 -17.61 -14.09
CA GLU A 238 -3.52 -18.84 -13.69
C GLU A 238 -2.93 -19.48 -12.44
N LEU A 239 -1.70 -19.15 -12.11
CA LEU A 239 -0.97 -19.74 -10.98
C LEU A 239 -0.68 -18.66 -9.92
N ALA A 240 -1.13 -18.83 -8.68
CA ALA A 240 -0.80 -17.88 -7.65
C ALA A 240 0.65 -18.07 -7.18
N VAL A 241 1.51 -17.10 -7.50
CA VAL A 241 2.94 -17.14 -7.16
C VAL A 241 3.21 -16.26 -5.95
N GLY A 242 3.86 -16.83 -4.94
CA GLY A 242 4.42 -16.07 -3.82
C GLY A 242 5.88 -16.44 -3.58
N ARG A 243 6.62 -15.52 -2.96
CA ARG A 243 8.07 -15.69 -2.70
C ARG A 243 8.42 -15.45 -1.24
N ILE A 244 9.20 -16.36 -0.67
CA ILE A 244 9.93 -16.15 0.59
C ILE A 244 11.40 -15.87 0.22
N PRO A 245 11.86 -14.60 0.22
CA PRO A 245 13.12 -14.19 -0.39
C PRO A 245 14.33 -14.42 0.54
N PHE A 246 14.39 -15.56 1.21
CA PHE A 246 15.45 -15.88 2.17
C PHE A 246 16.28 -17.06 1.73
N THR A 247 17.59 -16.88 1.74
CA THR A 247 18.56 -17.98 1.64
C THR A 247 19.09 -18.44 2.99
N ASN A 248 18.79 -17.68 4.05
CA ASN A 248 19.14 -18.01 5.42
C ASN A 248 18.07 -18.94 6.04
N THR A 249 18.47 -20.14 6.43
CA THR A 249 17.59 -21.17 7.00
C THR A 249 16.97 -20.78 8.34
N THR A 250 17.64 -19.92 9.11
CA THR A 250 17.09 -19.39 10.36
C THR A 250 15.92 -18.45 10.08
N LEU A 251 16.05 -17.55 9.09
CA LEU A 251 14.96 -16.65 8.70
C LEU A 251 13.78 -17.44 8.13
N LEU A 252 14.06 -18.47 7.35
CA LEU A 252 13.02 -19.36 6.84
C LEU A 252 12.31 -20.12 7.98
N GLN A 253 13.04 -20.60 8.99
CA GLN A 253 12.42 -21.22 10.17
C GLN A 253 11.56 -20.21 10.96
N GLN A 254 12.00 -18.96 11.09
CA GLN A 254 11.21 -17.89 11.72
C GLN A 254 9.90 -17.62 10.96
N TYR A 255 9.94 -17.66 9.62
CA TYR A 255 8.75 -17.60 8.79
C TYR A 255 7.79 -18.77 9.05
N VAL A 256 8.30 -20.00 9.11
CA VAL A 256 7.49 -21.20 9.44
C VAL A 256 6.82 -21.06 10.81
N ASP A 257 7.52 -20.54 11.81
CA ASP A 257 6.95 -20.33 13.14
C ASP A 257 5.84 -19.26 13.13
N ALA A 258 6.00 -18.20 12.32
CA ALA A 258 4.96 -17.21 12.07
C ALA A 258 3.74 -17.84 11.37
N LEU A 259 3.95 -18.71 10.37
CA LEU A 259 2.90 -19.42 9.66
C LEU A 259 2.05 -20.29 10.60
N ARG A 260 2.68 -21.05 11.50
CA ARG A 260 1.95 -21.82 12.52
C ARG A 260 1.10 -20.92 13.42
N SER A 261 1.64 -19.76 13.79
CA SER A 261 0.92 -18.78 14.60
C SER A 261 -0.27 -18.18 13.86
N TRP A 262 -0.12 -17.92 12.55
CA TRP A 262 -1.19 -17.48 11.66
C TRP A 262 -2.31 -18.52 11.54
N ILE A 263 -1.97 -19.78 11.30
CA ILE A 263 -2.96 -20.86 11.19
C ILE A 263 -3.76 -21.00 12.49
N SER A 264 -3.08 -20.99 13.64
CA SER A 264 -3.76 -21.00 14.94
C SER A 264 -4.66 -19.78 15.17
N TYR A 265 -4.37 -18.64 14.52
CA TYR A 265 -5.23 -17.46 14.56
C TYR A 265 -6.48 -17.66 13.68
N VAL A 266 -6.33 -18.16 12.46
CA VAL A 266 -7.42 -18.42 11.52
C VAL A 266 -8.37 -19.51 12.02
N GLU A 267 -7.84 -20.63 12.55
CA GLU A 267 -8.63 -21.75 13.11
C GLU A 267 -9.54 -21.33 14.27
N LYS A 268 -9.18 -20.26 14.99
CA LYS A 268 -10.01 -19.67 16.06
C LYS A 268 -11.21 -18.88 15.51
N ASN A 269 -11.42 -18.87 14.20
CA ASN A 269 -12.52 -18.20 13.50
C ASN A 269 -12.69 -16.72 13.92
N ARG A 270 -11.56 -16.02 14.10
CA ARG A 270 -11.58 -14.61 14.44
C ARG A 270 -12.00 -13.81 13.22
N LYS A 271 -13.00 -12.94 13.37
CA LYS A 271 -13.36 -11.97 12.32
C LYS A 271 -12.16 -11.07 12.04
N PRO A 272 -11.86 -10.74 10.77
CA PRO A 272 -10.68 -9.96 10.47
C PRO A 272 -10.76 -8.56 11.07
N ARG A 273 -9.61 -8.01 11.46
CA ARG A 273 -9.43 -6.61 11.87
C ARG A 273 -8.48 -5.93 10.91
N LEU A 274 -8.78 -4.69 10.56
CA LEU A 274 -7.98 -3.90 9.63
C LEU A 274 -7.36 -2.71 10.36
N LEU A 275 -6.05 -2.52 10.17
CA LEU A 275 -5.38 -1.26 10.44
C LEU A 275 -5.28 -0.49 9.13
N PHE A 276 -5.81 0.73 9.10
CA PHE A 276 -5.65 1.63 7.97
C PHE A 276 -4.66 2.75 8.34
N VAL A 277 -3.63 2.96 7.52
CA VAL A 277 -2.66 4.05 7.69
C VAL A 277 -2.64 4.88 6.42
N GLY A 278 -3.15 6.11 6.46
CA GLY A 278 -3.21 6.96 5.27
C GLY A 278 -3.14 8.42 5.62
N GLY A 279 -2.33 9.17 4.86
CA GLY A 279 -2.16 10.61 5.09
C GLY A 279 -2.27 11.39 3.80
N ALA A 280 -1.27 12.23 3.52
CA ALA A 280 -1.30 13.15 2.38
C ALA A 280 -0.06 12.96 1.51
N PRO A 281 0.18 11.77 0.91
CA PRO A 281 1.42 11.47 0.22
C PRO A 281 1.78 12.52 -0.85
N PHE A 282 0.79 13.06 -1.56
CA PHE A 282 1.01 14.06 -2.61
C PHE A 282 0.97 15.51 -2.11
N ALA A 283 0.96 15.75 -0.79
CA ALA A 283 0.80 17.07 -0.18
C ALA A 283 -0.50 17.80 -0.56
N TRP A 284 -1.45 17.12 -1.19
CA TRP A 284 -2.66 17.75 -1.72
C TRP A 284 -3.76 17.89 -0.68
N THR A 285 -4.60 18.90 -0.85
CA THR A 285 -5.77 19.20 -0.01
C THR A 285 -6.85 18.13 -0.03
N ALA A 286 -6.76 17.19 -0.98
CA ALA A 286 -7.58 15.98 -1.05
C ALA A 286 -7.22 14.95 0.02
N PHE A 287 -6.05 15.05 0.68
CA PHE A 287 -5.55 14.04 1.61
C PHE A 287 -5.70 12.63 1.02
N PHE A 288 -5.03 12.39 -0.12
CA PHE A 288 -5.28 11.21 -0.94
C PHE A 288 -5.37 9.91 -0.13
N GLY A 289 -4.42 9.67 0.79
CA GLY A 289 -4.47 8.49 1.65
C GLY A 289 -5.72 8.41 2.51
N GLU A 290 -6.19 9.52 3.07
CA GLU A 290 -7.46 9.54 3.82
C GLU A 290 -8.70 9.40 2.95
N SER A 291 -8.65 9.90 1.71
CA SER A 291 -9.76 9.75 0.76
C SER A 291 -10.02 8.28 0.40
N VAL A 292 -8.96 7.46 0.39
CA VAL A 292 -9.06 6.01 0.19
C VAL A 292 -9.80 5.34 1.34
N ALA A 293 -9.60 5.83 2.58
CA ALA A 293 -10.30 5.32 3.76
C ALA A 293 -11.83 5.41 3.62
N VAL A 294 -12.32 6.48 2.99
CA VAL A 294 -13.75 6.67 2.67
C VAL A 294 -14.21 5.62 1.66
N GLN A 295 -13.42 5.39 0.61
CA GLN A 295 -13.76 4.45 -0.46
C GLN A 295 -13.74 2.98 -0.04
N LEU A 296 -13.06 2.62 1.05
CA LEU A 296 -13.17 1.26 1.60
C LEU A 296 -14.62 0.89 1.93
N ALA A 297 -15.47 1.86 2.27
CA ALA A 297 -16.90 1.62 2.47
C ALA A 297 -17.59 1.23 1.15
N ASP A 298 -17.29 1.94 0.06
CA ASP A 298 -17.86 1.70 -1.27
C ASP A 298 -17.40 0.35 -1.87
N LEU A 299 -16.23 -0.12 -1.46
CA LEU A 299 -15.68 -1.42 -1.89
C LEU A 299 -16.24 -2.63 -1.11
N ASP A 300 -17.24 -2.46 -0.24
CA ASP A 300 -17.80 -3.50 0.64
C ASP A 300 -16.77 -4.10 1.63
N ILE A 301 -15.69 -3.38 1.94
CA ILE A 301 -14.65 -3.84 2.88
C ILE A 301 -15.11 -3.64 4.32
N VAL A 302 -15.69 -2.46 4.61
CA VAL A 302 -16.13 -2.06 5.95
C VAL A 302 -17.11 -3.04 6.58
N GLY A 303 -17.99 -3.63 5.75
CA GLY A 303 -19.00 -4.60 6.19
C GLY A 303 -18.45 -5.97 6.57
N ARG A 304 -17.22 -6.31 6.17
CA ARG A 304 -16.65 -7.68 6.27
C ARG A 304 -15.58 -7.83 7.33
N VAL A 305 -15.15 -6.71 7.91
CA VAL A 305 -14.20 -6.68 9.02
C VAL A 305 -14.93 -6.38 10.33
N SER A 306 -14.40 -6.90 11.43
CA SER A 306 -14.96 -6.66 12.76
C SER A 306 -14.68 -5.24 13.26
N SER A 307 -13.48 -4.73 12.99
CA SER A 307 -13.11 -3.35 13.31
C SER A 307 -12.11 -2.79 12.29
N ILE A 308 -12.15 -1.48 12.10
CA ILE A 308 -11.09 -0.72 11.42
C ILE A 308 -10.55 0.33 12.39
N ASP A 309 -9.23 0.34 12.58
CA ASP A 309 -8.54 1.41 13.31
C ASP A 309 -7.83 2.31 12.28
N TYR A 310 -8.10 3.61 12.33
CA TYR A 310 -7.65 4.60 11.34
C TYR A 310 -6.53 5.47 11.91
N TYR A 311 -5.41 5.51 11.21
CA TYR A 311 -4.26 6.37 11.51
C TYR A 311 -4.11 7.39 10.37
N THR A 312 -4.57 8.62 10.63
CA THR A 312 -4.68 9.68 9.62
C THR A 312 -4.20 11.04 10.11
N ARG A 313 -4.04 12.00 9.19
CA ARG A 313 -3.60 13.35 9.53
C ARG A 313 -4.67 14.13 10.24
N LEU A 314 -5.90 14.03 9.76
CA LEU A 314 -7.00 14.77 10.36
C LEU A 314 -7.28 14.32 11.80
N LEU A 315 -7.12 13.03 12.11
CA LEU A 315 -7.21 12.53 13.49
C LEU A 315 -5.99 12.93 14.34
N GLY A 316 -4.87 13.29 13.71
CA GLY A 316 -3.64 13.72 14.39
C GLY A 316 -2.88 12.56 15.03
N ASN A 317 -3.20 11.32 14.64
CA ASN A 317 -2.65 10.11 15.22
C ASN A 317 -1.68 9.37 14.28
N ILE A 318 -1.35 9.91 13.10
CA ILE A 318 -0.33 9.35 12.21
C ILE A 318 1.08 9.89 12.53
N ASN A 319 1.90 9.06 13.18
CA ASN A 319 3.32 9.30 13.41
C ASN A 319 4.07 7.98 13.69
N GLU A 320 5.40 8.01 13.61
CA GLU A 320 6.28 6.85 13.81
C GLU A 320 5.91 6.00 15.04
N ASN A 321 5.78 6.61 16.21
CA ASN A 321 5.53 5.88 17.47
C ASN A 321 4.16 5.20 17.46
N SER A 322 3.12 5.96 17.13
CA SER A 322 1.73 5.50 17.14
C SER A 322 1.48 4.37 16.12
N VAL A 323 2.04 4.49 14.91
CA VAL A 323 1.90 3.47 13.87
C VAL A 323 2.78 2.26 14.15
N SER A 324 4.00 2.47 14.69
CA SER A 324 4.83 1.35 15.15
C SER A 324 4.14 0.54 16.26
N GLU A 325 3.52 1.20 17.23
CA GLU A 325 2.76 0.53 18.29
C GLU A 325 1.60 -0.28 17.70
N ALA A 326 0.83 0.32 16.80
CA ALA A 326 -0.28 -0.36 16.12
C ALA A 326 0.20 -1.58 15.33
N ILE A 327 1.21 -1.41 14.47
CA ILE A 327 1.73 -2.46 13.59
C ILE A 327 2.45 -3.55 14.38
N ASN A 328 3.10 -3.26 15.51
CA ASN A 328 3.86 -4.27 16.27
C ASN A 328 3.04 -4.96 17.36
N HIS A 329 2.09 -4.26 17.97
CA HIS A 329 1.40 -4.74 19.18
C HIS A 329 -0.12 -4.85 19.02
N GLY A 330 -0.72 -4.24 17.99
CA GLY A 330 -2.15 -4.39 17.72
C GLY A 330 -2.55 -5.78 17.20
N ASP A 331 -3.74 -6.27 17.53
CA ASP A 331 -4.26 -7.56 17.04
C ASP A 331 -5.02 -7.36 15.71
N TYR A 332 -4.26 -7.11 14.64
CA TYR A 332 -4.78 -6.92 13.28
C TYR A 332 -4.57 -8.15 12.40
N THR A 333 -5.46 -8.34 11.45
CA THR A 333 -5.33 -9.31 10.35
C THR A 333 -4.62 -8.68 9.17
N PHE A 334 -5.10 -7.49 8.80
CA PHE A 334 -4.64 -6.74 7.64
C PHE A 334 -4.08 -5.39 8.09
N VAL A 335 -3.02 -4.96 7.44
CA VAL A 335 -2.52 -3.58 7.48
C VAL A 335 -2.61 -3.04 6.05
N PHE A 336 -3.41 -2.01 5.83
CA PHE A 336 -3.54 -1.34 4.54
C PHE A 336 -2.98 0.08 4.66
N THR A 337 -1.96 0.40 3.86
CA THR A 337 -1.29 1.70 3.93
C THR A 337 -1.49 2.49 2.64
N VAL A 338 -1.57 3.82 2.72
CA VAL A 338 -1.55 4.73 1.57
C VAL A 338 -0.66 5.92 1.91
N VAL A 339 0.63 5.69 1.70
CA VAL A 339 1.76 6.54 2.08
C VAL A 339 2.90 6.29 1.08
N HIS A 340 3.95 7.10 1.11
CA HIS A 340 5.15 6.82 0.30
C HIS A 340 5.98 5.69 0.91
N GLY A 341 6.83 5.09 0.08
CA GLY A 341 7.86 4.14 0.50
C GLY A 341 9.22 4.53 -0.02
N ASP A 342 10.25 4.37 0.80
CA ASP A 342 11.66 4.59 0.43
C ASP A 342 12.46 3.28 0.31
N GLY A 343 11.79 2.15 0.50
CA GLY A 343 12.35 0.81 0.46
C GLY A 343 12.53 0.23 1.86
N ARG A 344 12.75 1.08 2.88
CA ARG A 344 12.98 0.70 4.28
C ARG A 344 11.89 1.18 5.22
N SER A 345 11.04 2.09 4.78
CA SER A 345 10.09 2.75 5.64
C SER A 345 8.82 3.17 4.90
N PHE A 346 7.76 3.34 5.67
CA PHE A 346 6.62 4.16 5.31
C PHE A 346 6.94 5.60 5.66
N ILE A 347 6.85 6.50 4.68
CA ILE A 347 7.03 7.95 4.88
C ILE A 347 5.80 8.69 4.39
N ASP A 348 5.50 9.82 4.99
CA ASP A 348 4.38 10.66 4.58
C ASP A 348 4.74 12.14 4.66
N PHE A 349 4.04 12.95 3.88
CA PHE A 349 4.31 14.38 3.77
C PHE A 349 3.75 15.14 4.97
N PHE A 350 4.60 15.83 5.73
CA PHE A 350 4.21 16.75 6.79
C PHE A 350 4.40 18.21 6.36
N PRO A 351 3.30 19.00 6.34
CA PRO A 351 3.42 20.44 6.16
C PRO A 351 4.27 21.07 7.26
N ALA A 352 5.20 21.92 6.88
CA ALA A 352 6.08 22.67 7.77
C ALA A 352 6.05 24.17 7.43
N GLY A 353 4.86 24.69 7.07
CA GLY A 353 4.61 26.08 6.72
C GLY A 353 4.69 26.38 5.22
N VAL A 354 4.65 27.67 4.86
CA VAL A 354 4.53 28.14 3.47
C VAL A 354 5.69 27.69 2.57
N TYR A 355 6.87 27.49 3.15
CA TYR A 355 8.11 27.11 2.44
C TYR A 355 8.71 25.80 2.95
N GLY A 356 7.99 25.08 3.81
CA GLY A 356 8.49 23.88 4.47
C GLY A 356 7.59 22.69 4.16
N SER A 357 8.18 21.66 3.59
CA SER A 357 7.61 20.33 3.54
C SER A 357 8.66 19.35 4.04
N ASP A 358 8.25 18.41 4.89
CA ASP A 358 9.14 17.38 5.38
C ASP A 358 8.51 16.00 5.21
N PHE A 359 9.22 15.09 4.56
CA PHE A 359 8.84 13.68 4.57
C PHE A 359 9.26 13.11 5.91
N LYS A 360 8.31 12.67 6.72
CA LYS A 360 8.62 12.01 7.98
C LYS A 360 8.30 10.55 7.92
N GLU A 361 9.14 9.79 8.60
CA GLU A 361 8.95 8.38 8.81
C GLU A 361 7.70 8.13 9.68
N VAL A 362 6.94 7.12 9.28
CA VAL A 362 5.72 6.64 9.94
C VAL A 362 5.92 5.20 10.43
N TYR A 363 6.80 4.42 9.80
CA TYR A 363 7.21 3.09 10.26
C TYR A 363 8.45 2.62 9.49
N SER A 364 9.39 1.93 10.11
CA SER A 364 10.62 1.48 9.45
C SER A 364 11.11 0.10 9.85
N VAL A 365 12.06 -0.43 9.07
CA VAL A 365 12.79 -1.68 9.33
C VAL A 365 13.33 -1.75 10.75
N GLU A 366 13.82 -0.64 11.29
CA GLU A 366 14.37 -0.51 12.64
C GLU A 366 13.31 -0.77 13.72
N LYS A 367 12.05 -0.44 13.44
CA LYS A 367 10.91 -0.64 14.34
C LYS A 367 10.25 -2.00 14.21
N VAL A 368 10.53 -2.75 13.14
CA VAL A 368 9.93 -4.08 12.95
C VAL A 368 10.30 -4.98 14.13
N SER A 369 9.28 -5.51 14.80
CA SER A 369 9.43 -6.47 15.89
C SER A 369 8.60 -7.73 15.63
N LYS A 370 9.02 -8.85 16.23
CA LYS A 370 8.30 -10.11 16.10
C LYS A 370 6.90 -9.98 16.71
N ARG A 371 5.90 -10.50 16.00
CA ARG A 371 4.51 -10.50 16.46
C ARG A 371 4.08 -11.87 16.97
N ARG A 372 3.11 -11.87 17.89
CA ARG A 372 2.41 -13.10 18.28
C ARG A 372 1.51 -13.60 17.16
N THR A 373 0.79 -12.68 16.53
CA THR A 373 -0.03 -12.94 15.34
C THR A 373 0.54 -12.09 14.20
N PRO A 374 1.20 -12.69 13.21
CA PRO A 374 1.70 -11.92 12.07
C PRO A 374 0.54 -11.31 11.27
N VAL A 375 0.80 -10.24 10.53
CA VAL A 375 -0.20 -9.55 9.69
C VAL A 375 -0.02 -9.86 8.20
N ILE A 376 -1.06 -9.62 7.41
CA ILE A 376 -0.96 -9.43 5.96
C ILE A 376 -0.88 -7.93 5.69
N VAL A 377 0.19 -7.48 5.05
CA VAL A 377 0.37 -6.06 4.70
C VAL A 377 0.05 -5.84 3.23
N LEU A 378 -0.79 -4.85 2.92
CA LEU A 378 -1.07 -4.38 1.58
C LEU A 378 -0.67 -2.91 1.50
N SER A 379 0.27 -2.59 0.62
CA SER A 379 0.95 -1.30 0.65
C SER A 379 1.27 -0.79 -0.75
N PRO A 380 0.43 0.09 -1.33
CA PRO A 380 0.83 1.03 -2.39
C PRO A 380 1.87 2.05 -1.88
N ALA A 381 3.04 1.56 -1.48
CA ALA A 381 4.16 2.37 -1.04
C ALA A 381 5.39 1.90 -1.81
N CYS A 382 5.91 2.78 -2.67
CA CYS A 382 7.03 2.56 -3.57
C CYS A 382 8.16 1.72 -2.94
N VAL A 383 8.74 0.81 -3.72
CA VAL A 383 9.98 0.04 -3.44
C VAL A 383 10.03 -0.77 -2.14
N ASN A 384 9.03 -0.70 -1.26
CA ASN A 384 9.04 -1.38 0.03
C ASN A 384 8.97 -2.91 -0.07
N ALA A 385 8.57 -3.44 -1.23
CA ALA A 385 8.61 -4.86 -1.55
C ALA A 385 9.78 -5.25 -2.48
N ALA A 386 10.79 -4.40 -2.68
CA ALA A 386 11.97 -4.77 -3.46
C ALA A 386 12.73 -5.94 -2.80
N TRP A 387 12.98 -7.00 -3.55
CA TRP A 387 13.57 -8.26 -3.06
C TRP A 387 14.78 -8.73 -3.86
N ASP A 388 15.16 -8.00 -4.90
CA ASP A 388 16.16 -8.38 -5.90
C ASP A 388 17.55 -7.77 -5.66
N TYR A 389 17.82 -7.28 -4.44
CA TYR A 389 19.05 -6.61 -4.06
C TYR A 389 20.32 -7.48 -4.10
N THR A 390 20.17 -8.79 -4.38
CA THR A 390 21.30 -9.70 -4.63
C THR A 390 21.79 -9.67 -6.08
N LEU A 391 20.97 -9.18 -7.03
CA LEU A 391 21.30 -9.05 -8.45
C LEU A 391 21.53 -7.60 -8.86
N LEU A 392 20.83 -6.65 -8.23
CA LEU A 392 20.95 -5.22 -8.51
C LEU A 392 21.34 -4.43 -7.26
N PRO A 393 22.37 -3.55 -7.33
CA PRO A 393 22.64 -2.61 -6.26
C PRO A 393 21.39 -1.78 -5.98
N SER A 394 20.92 -1.78 -4.73
CA SER A 394 19.67 -1.12 -4.36
C SER A 394 19.83 0.40 -4.20
N ALA A 395 18.77 1.16 -4.51
CA ALA A 395 18.69 2.60 -4.22
C ALA A 395 18.53 2.92 -2.71
N PHE A 396 18.30 1.89 -1.89
CA PHE A 396 18.20 1.97 -0.43
C PHE A 396 19.09 0.90 0.21
N ARG A 397 19.40 1.04 1.51
CA ARG A 397 20.17 0.01 2.23
C ARG A 397 19.29 -1.24 2.46
N PRO A 398 19.60 -2.43 1.93
CA PRO A 398 18.82 -3.63 2.22
C PRO A 398 18.88 -4.03 3.71
N PRO A 399 17.91 -4.82 4.22
CA PRO A 399 16.75 -5.36 3.51
C PRO A 399 15.66 -4.30 3.28
N SER A 400 14.70 -4.61 2.41
CA SER A 400 13.47 -3.82 2.29
C SER A 400 12.57 -4.00 3.51
N LEU A 401 11.59 -3.10 3.69
CA LEU A 401 10.61 -3.18 4.76
C LEU A 401 9.85 -4.52 4.72
N ALA A 402 9.37 -4.94 3.55
CA ALA A 402 8.68 -6.21 3.39
C ALA A 402 9.55 -7.41 3.82
N ALA A 403 10.79 -7.49 3.31
CA ALA A 403 11.70 -8.56 3.65
C ALA A 403 12.01 -8.59 5.16
N ALA A 404 12.18 -7.43 5.80
CA ALA A 404 12.39 -7.34 7.24
C ALA A 404 11.16 -7.81 8.05
N MET A 405 9.95 -7.43 7.63
CA MET A 405 8.70 -7.85 8.28
C MET A 405 8.49 -9.36 8.21
N LEU A 406 8.73 -9.98 7.05
CA LEU A 406 8.67 -11.44 6.90
C LEU A 406 9.75 -12.12 7.74
N ALA A 407 10.99 -11.62 7.68
CA ALA A 407 12.13 -12.22 8.37
C ALA A 407 11.91 -12.28 9.88
N LYS A 408 11.32 -11.23 10.46
CA LYS A 408 11.02 -11.18 11.90
C LYS A 408 9.73 -11.89 12.31
N GLY A 409 8.96 -12.43 11.36
CA GLY A 409 7.63 -12.96 11.63
C GLY A 409 6.64 -11.89 12.09
N ALA A 410 6.85 -10.64 11.67
CA ALA A 410 5.90 -9.55 11.87
C ALA A 410 4.78 -9.62 10.84
N ALA A 411 5.12 -9.94 9.59
CA ALA A 411 4.16 -10.22 8.53
C ALA A 411 4.24 -11.68 8.10
N ILE A 412 3.10 -12.27 7.72
CA ILE A 412 3.03 -13.57 7.08
C ILE A 412 3.02 -13.43 5.55
N ALA A 413 2.54 -12.29 5.07
CA ALA A 413 2.63 -11.86 3.69
C ALA A 413 2.71 -10.34 3.60
N TYR A 414 3.39 -9.86 2.56
CA TYR A 414 3.49 -8.45 2.19
C TYR A 414 3.21 -8.33 0.70
N LEU A 415 2.19 -7.56 0.36
CA LEU A 415 1.79 -7.26 -0.99
C LEU A 415 2.08 -5.79 -1.26
N GLY A 416 3.04 -5.54 -2.14
CA GLY A 416 3.50 -4.20 -2.46
C GLY A 416 4.38 -4.16 -3.70
N PRO A 417 4.77 -2.96 -4.14
CA PRO A 417 5.50 -2.80 -5.38
C PRO A 417 7.00 -3.03 -5.18
N SER A 418 7.62 -3.70 -6.15
CA SER A 418 9.07 -3.91 -6.19
C SER A 418 9.85 -2.66 -6.60
N ARG A 419 9.18 -1.69 -7.25
CA ARG A 419 9.69 -0.39 -7.69
C ARG A 419 8.69 0.74 -7.36
N VAL A 420 8.87 1.92 -7.94
CA VAL A 420 7.95 3.05 -7.75
C VAL A 420 6.67 2.78 -8.52
N ASP A 421 5.57 2.64 -7.80
CA ASP A 421 4.25 2.44 -8.36
C ASP A 421 3.61 3.78 -8.78
N PHE A 422 2.66 3.69 -9.72
CA PHE A 422 1.97 4.88 -10.23
C PHE A 422 0.55 4.94 -9.72
N GLU A 423 0.18 6.14 -9.28
CA GLU A 423 -1.19 6.49 -8.99
C GLU A 423 -1.72 7.42 -10.09
N LEU A 424 -2.99 7.24 -10.43
CA LEU A 424 -3.72 8.19 -11.26
C LEU A 424 -4.97 8.63 -10.51
N ILE A 425 -5.02 9.92 -10.19
CA ILE A 425 -6.23 10.55 -9.69
C ILE A 425 -7.01 11.11 -10.87
N SER A 426 -8.04 10.38 -11.27
CA SER A 426 -8.87 10.70 -12.43
C SER A 426 -9.94 11.74 -12.11
N SER A 427 -10.44 11.74 -10.88
CA SER A 427 -11.34 12.79 -10.41
C SER A 427 -11.15 13.09 -8.94
N VAL A 428 -11.43 14.33 -8.56
CA VAL A 428 -11.56 14.74 -7.16
C VAL A 428 -12.76 15.66 -7.02
N GLY A 429 -13.47 15.58 -5.91
CA GLY A 429 -14.65 16.39 -5.77
C GLY A 429 -15.36 16.24 -4.44
N PHE A 430 -16.55 16.80 -4.40
CA PHE A 430 -17.45 16.68 -3.26
C PHE A 430 -18.77 16.04 -3.69
N GLY A 431 -19.12 14.93 -3.05
CA GLY A 431 -20.47 14.39 -3.10
C GLY A 431 -21.46 15.22 -2.30
N ASP A 432 -22.62 14.62 -2.05
CA ASP A 432 -23.69 15.24 -1.26
C ASP A 432 -23.16 15.73 0.09
N ASN A 433 -23.61 16.93 0.47
CA ASN A 433 -23.27 17.56 1.75
C ASN A 433 -21.76 17.78 1.99
N GLY A 434 -20.93 17.81 0.93
CA GLY A 434 -19.50 18.06 1.06
C GLY A 434 -18.66 16.81 1.36
N LEU A 435 -19.21 15.60 1.24
CA LEU A 435 -18.43 14.36 1.38
C LEU A 435 -17.31 14.32 0.35
N LEU A 436 -16.07 14.11 0.78
CA LEU A 436 -14.95 14.01 -0.15
C LEU A 436 -15.13 12.78 -1.05
N LYS A 437 -14.95 12.98 -2.36
CA LYS A 437 -14.89 11.92 -3.37
C LYS A 437 -13.58 12.03 -4.12
N VAL A 438 -12.95 10.90 -4.36
CA VAL A 438 -11.75 10.78 -5.20
C VAL A 438 -11.99 9.56 -6.09
N ASP A 439 -11.59 9.60 -7.35
CA ASP A 439 -11.54 8.42 -8.21
C ASP A 439 -10.09 8.16 -8.58
N PHE A 440 -9.60 6.98 -8.22
CA PHE A 440 -8.20 6.60 -8.40
C PHE A 440 -8.09 5.24 -9.07
N ARG A 441 -7.10 5.10 -9.95
CA ARG A 441 -7.07 4.01 -10.93
C ARG A 441 -5.70 3.36 -11.11
N GLY A 442 -4.74 3.71 -10.26
CA GLY A 442 -3.40 3.14 -10.24
C GLY A 442 -3.20 2.09 -9.14
N ALA A 443 -2.03 2.13 -8.52
CA ALA A 443 -1.58 1.14 -7.55
C ALA A 443 -2.53 0.99 -6.36
N THR A 444 -3.09 2.09 -5.85
CA THR A 444 -4.02 2.02 -4.72
C THR A 444 -5.26 1.20 -5.05
N LEU A 445 -5.77 1.28 -6.29
CA LEU A 445 -6.91 0.48 -6.73
C LEU A 445 -6.54 -1.00 -6.83
N LEU A 446 -5.35 -1.32 -7.33
CA LEU A 446 -4.84 -2.70 -7.36
C LEU A 446 -4.82 -3.31 -5.94
N TYR A 447 -4.19 -2.66 -4.97
CA TYR A 447 -4.10 -3.20 -3.62
C TYR A 447 -5.43 -3.18 -2.87
N ALA A 448 -6.29 -2.19 -3.09
CA ALA A 448 -7.64 -2.19 -2.53
C ALA A 448 -8.49 -3.34 -3.10
N THR A 449 -8.31 -3.65 -4.40
CA THR A 449 -8.94 -4.81 -5.06
C THR A 449 -8.43 -6.12 -4.46
N ILE A 450 -7.14 -6.22 -4.15
CA ILE A 450 -6.58 -7.38 -3.46
C ILE A 450 -7.15 -7.53 -2.05
N LEU A 451 -7.24 -6.45 -1.27
CA LEU A 451 -7.86 -6.48 0.06
C LEU A 451 -9.32 -6.95 -0.02
N LYS A 452 -10.08 -6.41 -0.98
CA LYS A 452 -11.46 -6.83 -1.23
C LYS A 452 -11.52 -8.32 -1.56
N ALA A 453 -10.69 -8.80 -2.50
CA ALA A 453 -10.65 -10.21 -2.87
C ALA A 453 -10.25 -11.10 -1.68
N ALA A 454 -9.31 -10.66 -0.83
CA ALA A 454 -8.90 -11.39 0.36
C ALA A 454 -10.05 -11.59 1.35
N LEU A 455 -10.95 -10.63 1.47
CA LEU A 455 -12.14 -10.78 2.31
C LEU A 455 -13.20 -11.73 1.71
N HIS A 456 -13.03 -12.20 0.47
CA HIS A 456 -13.95 -13.09 -0.24
C HIS A 456 -13.35 -14.46 -0.58
N SER A 457 -12.05 -14.65 -0.35
CA SER A 457 -11.33 -15.86 -0.74
C SER A 457 -10.98 -16.74 0.46
N GLU A 458 -10.78 -18.03 0.20
CA GLU A 458 -10.33 -18.98 1.22
C GLU A 458 -8.82 -18.89 1.46
N THR A 459 -8.04 -18.53 0.44
CA THR A 459 -6.58 -18.39 0.50
C THR A 459 -6.12 -17.05 -0.05
N LEU A 460 -4.90 -16.64 0.35
CA LEU A 460 -4.30 -15.41 -0.16
C LEU A 460 -3.98 -15.50 -1.67
N GLY A 461 -3.59 -16.68 -2.16
CA GLY A 461 -3.31 -16.91 -3.57
C GLY A 461 -4.55 -16.77 -4.45
N ASP A 462 -5.69 -17.30 -3.99
CA ASP A 462 -6.97 -17.14 -4.70
C ASP A 462 -7.37 -15.65 -4.75
N ALA A 463 -7.20 -14.93 -3.64
CA ALA A 463 -7.43 -13.48 -3.58
C ALA A 463 -6.52 -12.69 -4.53
N TRP A 464 -5.22 -13.01 -4.52
CA TRP A 464 -4.21 -12.38 -5.35
C TRP A 464 -4.55 -12.50 -6.84
N ILE A 465 -4.76 -13.72 -7.33
CA ILE A 465 -5.03 -13.97 -8.75
C ILE A 465 -6.35 -13.32 -9.20
N ASN A 466 -7.41 -13.47 -8.41
CA ASN A 466 -8.70 -12.87 -8.73
C ASN A 466 -8.60 -11.34 -8.82
N ALA A 467 -7.83 -10.72 -7.94
CA ALA A 467 -7.63 -9.28 -7.94
C ALA A 467 -6.77 -8.81 -9.12
N LEU A 468 -5.68 -9.51 -9.47
CA LEU A 468 -4.86 -9.16 -10.63
C LEU A 468 -5.69 -9.22 -11.93
N LYS A 469 -6.46 -10.30 -12.09
CA LYS A 469 -7.37 -10.48 -13.25
C LYS A 469 -8.43 -9.39 -13.31
N LEU A 470 -9.07 -9.09 -12.17
CA LEU A 470 -10.08 -8.04 -12.12
C LEU A 470 -9.45 -6.68 -12.47
N TYR A 471 -8.35 -6.31 -11.82
CA TYR A 471 -7.67 -5.04 -12.07
C TYR A 471 -7.32 -4.87 -13.55
N TYR A 472 -6.66 -5.84 -14.18
CA TYR A 472 -6.29 -5.75 -15.59
C TYR A 472 -7.49 -5.77 -16.55
N SER A 473 -8.65 -6.27 -16.12
CA SER A 473 -9.85 -6.29 -16.97
C SER A 473 -10.63 -4.97 -16.98
N LEU A 474 -10.35 -4.07 -16.02
CA LEU A 474 -11.02 -2.79 -15.91
C LEU A 474 -10.45 -1.85 -16.98
N LYS A 475 -11.29 -1.42 -17.92
CA LYS A 475 -10.87 -0.45 -18.95
C LYS A 475 -10.31 0.82 -18.33
N GLU A 476 -10.86 1.18 -17.19
CA GLU A 476 -10.50 2.34 -16.41
C GLU A 476 -9.11 2.21 -15.79
N THR A 477 -8.42 1.08 -15.77
CA THR A 477 -7.03 1.04 -15.25
C THR A 477 -5.99 1.33 -16.34
N HIS A 478 -6.35 1.18 -17.61
CA HIS A 478 -5.42 1.33 -18.73
C HIS A 478 -5.20 2.81 -19.08
N TYR A 479 -3.98 3.27 -18.86
CA TYR A 479 -3.53 4.62 -19.23
C TYR A 479 -2.18 4.53 -19.91
N GLU A 480 -2.14 5.04 -21.13
CA GLU A 480 -0.93 5.08 -21.91
C GLU A 480 -0.18 6.39 -21.65
N VAL A 481 1.10 6.27 -21.29
CA VAL A 481 2.01 7.40 -21.15
C VAL A 481 3.01 7.37 -22.30
N SER A 482 3.11 8.48 -23.02
CA SER A 482 4.17 8.70 -23.99
C SER A 482 5.35 9.41 -23.35
N THR A 483 6.53 8.85 -23.52
CA THR A 483 7.80 9.49 -23.16
C THR A 483 8.75 9.50 -24.36
N PRO A 484 9.84 10.30 -24.31
CA PRO A 484 10.89 10.22 -25.32
C PRO A 484 11.54 8.82 -25.47
N ARG A 485 11.35 7.92 -24.50
CA ARG A 485 11.90 6.54 -24.54
C ARG A 485 10.89 5.49 -25.01
N GLY A 486 9.62 5.84 -25.16
CA GLY A 486 8.58 4.93 -25.64
C GLY A 486 7.21 5.18 -25.04
N TRP A 487 6.30 4.25 -25.32
CA TRP A 487 4.93 4.20 -24.80
C TRP A 487 4.82 3.10 -23.75
N GLU A 488 3.99 3.31 -22.73
CA GLU A 488 3.78 2.35 -21.65
C GLU A 488 2.36 2.43 -21.11
N ASP A 489 1.76 1.25 -20.87
CA ASP A 489 0.51 1.11 -20.14
C ASP A 489 0.80 1.04 -18.64
N LEU A 490 0.33 2.03 -17.88
CA LEU A 490 0.54 2.09 -16.43
C LEU A 490 -0.17 0.96 -15.67
N ALA A 491 -1.25 0.37 -16.22
CA ALA A 491 -1.89 -0.80 -15.61
C ALA A 491 -0.92 -1.99 -15.61
N LEU A 492 -0.31 -2.24 -16.76
CA LEU A 492 0.68 -3.29 -16.94
C LEU A 492 1.90 -3.04 -16.06
N LEU A 493 2.41 -1.81 -16.02
CA LEU A 493 3.54 -1.47 -15.14
C LEU A 493 3.22 -1.79 -13.67
N ASN A 494 2.07 -1.35 -13.16
CA ASN A 494 1.66 -1.62 -11.78
C ASN A 494 1.55 -3.14 -11.50
N LEU A 495 1.03 -3.92 -12.45
CA LEU A 495 0.97 -5.39 -12.33
C LEU A 495 2.36 -6.04 -12.29
N LEU A 496 3.27 -5.61 -13.16
CA LEU A 496 4.63 -6.14 -13.22
C LEU A 496 5.42 -5.79 -11.95
N GLN A 497 5.10 -4.67 -11.29
CA GLN A 497 5.72 -4.27 -10.02
C GLN A 497 5.12 -4.97 -8.81
N ALA A 498 3.83 -5.32 -8.86
CA ALA A 498 3.12 -5.90 -7.75
C ALA A 498 3.73 -7.27 -7.39
N THR A 499 4.12 -7.42 -6.13
CA THR A 499 4.76 -8.64 -5.63
C THR A 499 3.99 -9.20 -4.44
N LEU A 500 3.80 -10.52 -4.41
CA LEU A 500 3.40 -11.26 -3.21
C LEU A 500 4.64 -11.85 -2.54
N LEU A 501 5.17 -11.15 -1.53
CA LEU A 501 6.20 -11.71 -0.65
C LEU A 501 5.52 -12.46 0.49
N GLY A 502 5.62 -13.78 0.48
CA GLY A 502 4.95 -14.68 1.39
C GLY A 502 4.41 -15.91 0.68
N ASP A 503 3.58 -16.64 1.39
CA ASP A 503 3.04 -17.92 0.95
C ASP A 503 1.62 -17.74 0.38
N PRO A 504 1.39 -18.11 -0.89
CA PRO A 504 0.08 -17.97 -1.51
C PRO A 504 -0.96 -18.97 -0.97
N ALA A 505 -0.54 -20.09 -0.37
CA ALA A 505 -1.45 -21.12 0.10
C ALA A 505 -1.98 -20.86 1.53
N ILE A 506 -1.62 -19.73 2.16
CA ILE A 506 -2.10 -19.44 3.51
C ILE A 506 -3.63 -19.24 3.52
N PRO A 507 -4.33 -19.81 4.51
CA PRO A 507 -5.77 -19.62 4.64
C PRO A 507 -6.07 -18.20 5.14
N LEU A 508 -7.22 -17.67 4.73
CA LEU A 508 -7.75 -16.39 5.18
C LEU A 508 -8.91 -16.61 6.17
N PRO A 509 -9.10 -15.71 7.14
CA PRO A 509 -10.25 -15.81 8.05
C PRO A 509 -11.56 -15.59 7.30
N LYS A 510 -12.56 -16.42 7.61
CA LYS A 510 -13.90 -16.28 7.04
C LYS A 510 -14.52 -14.93 7.39
N THR A 511 -15.21 -14.34 6.42
CA THR A 511 -15.91 -13.06 6.60
C THR A 511 -17.41 -13.24 6.39
N GLU A 512 -18.19 -12.40 7.08
CA GLU A 512 -19.62 -12.27 6.87
C GLU A 512 -19.90 -10.83 6.52
N ALA A 513 -20.69 -10.59 5.48
CA ALA A 513 -21.08 -9.25 5.12
C ALA A 513 -22.06 -8.68 6.14
N SER A 514 -21.80 -7.46 6.60
CA SER A 514 -22.74 -6.65 7.37
C SER A 514 -22.97 -5.33 6.65
N LYS A 515 -24.22 -4.85 6.66
CA LYS A 515 -24.52 -3.54 6.09
C LYS A 515 -23.96 -2.45 6.99
N SER A 516 -23.13 -1.58 6.43
CA SER A 516 -22.45 -0.54 7.20
C SER A 516 -22.59 0.85 6.57
N LYS A 517 -23.74 1.21 5.97
CA LYS A 517 -23.94 2.59 5.48
C LYS A 517 -24.09 3.59 6.62
N VAL A 518 -23.49 4.77 6.47
CA VAL A 518 -23.64 5.91 7.38
C VAL A 518 -24.19 7.07 6.60
N ASP A 519 -25.37 7.55 6.99
CA ASP A 519 -25.93 8.78 6.42
C ASP A 519 -25.40 10.00 7.18
N VAL A 520 -25.05 11.03 6.41
CA VAL A 520 -24.52 12.30 6.88
C VAL A 520 -25.35 13.43 6.26
N SER A 521 -25.74 14.40 7.08
CA SER A 521 -26.41 15.62 6.61
C SER A 521 -25.76 16.87 7.21
N VAL A 522 -25.75 17.95 6.44
CA VAL A 522 -25.21 19.24 6.87
C VAL A 522 -26.31 20.29 6.78
N ASN A 523 -26.62 20.91 7.92
CA ASN A 523 -27.63 21.95 8.01
C ASN A 523 -26.99 23.32 8.31
N GLY A 524 -27.69 24.39 7.94
CA GLY A 524 -27.27 25.77 8.23
C GLY A 524 -26.34 26.40 7.19
N ALA A 525 -26.05 25.70 6.09
CA ALA A 525 -25.37 26.31 4.95
C ALA A 525 -26.34 27.19 4.14
N GLN A 526 -25.92 28.39 3.78
CA GLN A 526 -26.66 29.32 2.91
C GLN A 526 -26.30 29.14 1.44
N TYR A 527 -25.06 28.72 1.21
CA TYR A 527 -24.47 28.68 -0.12
C TYR A 527 -23.66 27.39 -0.27
N SER A 528 -23.18 27.18 -1.49
CA SER A 528 -22.29 26.08 -1.85
C SER A 528 -21.08 26.64 -2.60
N VAL A 529 -19.89 26.11 -2.34
CA VAL A 529 -18.64 26.47 -3.02
C VAL A 529 -18.23 25.31 -3.92
N SER A 530 -17.96 25.60 -5.19
CA SER A 530 -17.51 24.59 -6.15
C SER A 530 -16.20 23.94 -5.74
N ALA A 531 -16.09 22.63 -5.97
CA ALA A 531 -14.84 21.89 -5.77
C ALA A 531 -13.70 22.43 -6.64
N LYS A 532 -14.01 23.01 -7.82
CA LYS A 532 -13.03 23.67 -8.71
C LYS A 532 -12.26 24.80 -8.04
N LEU A 533 -12.79 25.36 -6.95
CA LEU A 533 -12.11 26.40 -6.19
C LEU A 533 -11.15 25.85 -5.14
N VAL A 534 -11.26 24.57 -4.78
CA VAL A 534 -10.53 23.93 -3.67
C VAL A 534 -9.46 22.98 -4.15
N PHE A 535 -9.63 22.42 -5.36
CA PHE A 535 -8.70 21.48 -5.95
C PHE A 535 -8.07 22.04 -7.23
N PRO A 536 -6.80 21.70 -7.51
CA PRO A 536 -6.11 22.08 -8.74
C PRO A 536 -6.88 21.71 -10.01
N GLU A 537 -6.71 22.50 -11.08
CA GLU A 537 -7.24 22.17 -12.41
C GLU A 537 -6.47 21.03 -13.08
N GLU A 538 -5.29 20.68 -12.56
CA GLU A 538 -4.46 19.57 -13.01
C GLU A 538 -5.14 18.20 -12.84
N TYR A 539 -6.16 18.11 -11.99
CA TYR A 539 -7.03 16.94 -11.95
C TYR A 539 -7.89 16.88 -13.20
N GLN A 540 -7.92 15.71 -13.87
CA GLN A 540 -8.67 15.54 -15.11
C GLN A 540 -10.14 15.93 -14.98
N MET A 541 -10.74 15.69 -13.80
CA MET A 541 -12.11 16.08 -13.48
C MET A 541 -12.21 16.58 -12.05
N VAL A 542 -12.73 17.81 -11.87
CA VAL A 542 -13.06 18.37 -10.56
C VAL A 542 -14.56 18.66 -10.49
N GLU A 543 -15.29 18.02 -9.58
CA GLU A 543 -16.75 18.10 -9.54
C GLU A 543 -17.36 18.27 -8.14
N GLY A 544 -18.62 18.73 -8.12
CA GLY A 544 -19.41 18.87 -6.92
C GLY A 544 -19.16 20.15 -6.13
N THR A 545 -19.76 20.23 -4.94
CA THR A 545 -19.74 21.45 -4.11
C THR A 545 -19.65 21.13 -2.63
N MET A 546 -18.98 22.00 -1.86
CA MET A 546 -18.98 21.96 -0.39
C MET A 546 -19.94 23.00 0.21
N PRO A 547 -20.61 22.71 1.33
CA PRO A 547 -21.46 23.66 2.04
C PRO A 547 -20.69 24.89 2.56
N LEU A 548 -21.28 26.08 2.39
CA LEU A 548 -20.77 27.36 2.90
C LEU A 548 -21.81 28.07 3.79
N ALA A 549 -21.39 28.41 5.00
CA ALA A 549 -22.15 29.24 5.93
C ALA A 549 -21.48 30.60 6.18
N SER A 550 -22.29 31.61 6.46
CA SER A 550 -21.83 32.90 6.96
C SER A 550 -21.52 32.83 8.47
N LEU A 551 -20.77 33.81 8.99
CA LEU A 551 -20.40 33.85 10.41
C LEU A 551 -21.59 34.01 11.38
N ASN A 552 -22.71 34.56 10.96
CA ASN A 552 -23.90 34.65 11.80
C ASN A 552 -24.70 33.33 11.87
N GLN A 553 -24.27 32.30 11.13
CA GLN A 553 -24.89 30.97 11.13
C GLN A 553 -23.98 29.90 11.75
N GLN A 554 -24.63 28.85 12.23
CA GLN A 554 -23.98 27.62 12.66
C GLN A 554 -24.13 26.56 11.56
N LEU A 555 -23.06 25.84 11.29
CA LEU A 555 -23.13 24.60 10.53
C LEU A 555 -23.36 23.45 11.50
N ILE A 556 -24.34 22.60 11.21
CA ILE A 556 -24.66 21.43 12.03
C ILE A 556 -24.53 20.18 11.18
N VAL A 557 -23.48 19.40 11.42
CA VAL A 557 -23.29 18.09 10.80
C VAL A 557 -24.01 17.05 11.66
N ARG A 558 -24.97 16.33 11.09
CA ARG A 558 -25.67 15.23 11.76
C ARG A 558 -25.25 13.90 11.18
N LEU A 559 -24.95 12.98 12.06
CA LEU A 559 -24.57 11.60 11.77
C LEU A 559 -25.73 10.67 12.15
N SER A 560 -26.03 9.71 11.30
CA SER A 560 -27.07 8.69 11.55
C SER A 560 -26.83 7.85 12.81
N ARG A 561 -25.57 7.77 13.28
CA ARG A 561 -25.15 7.02 14.48
C ARG A 561 -24.04 7.78 15.20
N PRO A 562 -23.81 7.54 16.50
CA PRO A 562 -22.73 8.18 17.24
C PRO A 562 -21.37 7.86 16.61
N ALA A 563 -20.54 8.88 16.41
CA ALA A 563 -19.15 8.71 16.04
C ALA A 563 -18.33 8.36 17.28
N LYS A 564 -17.44 7.36 17.19
CA LYS A 564 -16.46 7.03 18.24
C LYS A 564 -15.49 8.20 18.46
N GLU A 565 -15.11 8.85 17.38
CA GLU A 565 -14.14 9.94 17.35
C GLU A 565 -14.56 10.94 16.28
N VAL A 566 -14.48 12.23 16.59
CA VAL A 566 -14.76 13.35 15.69
C VAL A 566 -13.66 14.38 15.86
N VAL A 567 -13.10 14.82 14.73
CA VAL A 567 -12.19 15.95 14.68
C VAL A 567 -12.64 16.92 13.59
N VAL A 568 -12.68 18.22 13.90
CA VAL A 568 -12.77 19.28 12.90
C VAL A 568 -11.43 19.98 12.81
N CYS A 569 -10.89 20.03 11.61
CA CYS A 569 -9.64 20.67 11.29
C CYS A 569 -9.87 21.87 10.37
N ARG A 570 -9.19 22.97 10.64
CA ARG A 570 -8.96 24.02 9.66
C ARG A 570 -7.77 23.65 8.79
N ILE A 571 -7.93 23.78 7.48
CA ILE A 571 -6.88 23.46 6.51
C ILE A 571 -6.27 24.74 5.96
N TYR A 572 -4.95 24.75 5.85
CA TYR A 572 -4.20 25.83 5.28
C TYR A 572 -3.61 25.39 3.94
N THR A 573 -3.87 26.17 2.91
CA THR A 573 -3.50 25.84 1.53
C THR A 573 -2.64 26.94 0.93
N TYR A 574 -1.72 26.56 0.05
CA TYR A 574 -0.99 27.46 -0.84
C TYR A 574 -1.35 27.14 -2.29
N ALA A 575 -1.67 28.18 -3.05
CA ALA A 575 -2.10 28.08 -4.45
C ALA A 575 -3.25 27.08 -4.69
N THR A 576 -4.15 26.85 -3.72
CA THR A 576 -5.23 25.83 -3.72
C THR A 576 -4.78 24.37 -3.68
N GLU A 577 -3.55 24.05 -4.05
CA GLU A 577 -3.10 22.66 -4.22
C GLU A 577 -2.38 22.12 -2.99
N PHE A 578 -1.49 22.92 -2.41
CA PHE A 578 -0.52 22.43 -1.44
C PHE A 578 -0.97 22.66 -0.02
N LEU A 579 -1.00 21.57 0.75
CA LEU A 579 -1.24 21.59 2.18
C LEU A 579 -0.03 22.20 2.90
N ILE A 580 -0.22 23.36 3.51
CA ILE A 580 0.83 24.06 4.30
C ILE A 580 0.59 23.98 5.81
N GLY A 581 -0.59 23.51 6.24
CA GLY A 581 -0.90 23.31 7.65
C GLY A 581 -2.27 22.68 7.90
N VAL A 582 -2.41 22.08 9.07
CA VAL A 582 -3.65 21.52 9.62
C VAL A 582 -3.75 21.96 11.07
N GLU A 583 -4.87 22.55 11.46
CA GLU A 583 -5.13 22.96 12.84
C GLU A 583 -6.42 22.29 13.34
N LYS A 584 -6.30 21.48 14.39
CA LYS A 584 -7.45 20.93 15.09
C LYS A 584 -8.18 22.06 15.84
N VAL A 585 -9.44 22.31 15.49
CA VAL A 585 -10.28 23.37 16.08
C VAL A 585 -11.43 22.84 16.93
N PHE A 586 -11.75 21.55 16.81
CA PHE A 586 -12.75 20.85 17.59
C PHE A 586 -12.42 19.37 17.66
N GLU A 587 -12.72 18.74 18.80
CA GLU A 587 -12.62 17.31 19.01
C GLU A 587 -13.75 16.86 19.95
N ASP A 588 -14.37 15.73 19.65
CA ASP A 588 -15.42 15.14 20.47
C ASP A 588 -15.46 13.62 20.26
N SER A 589 -16.17 12.93 21.15
CA SER A 589 -16.36 11.48 21.09
C SER A 589 -17.79 11.11 21.45
N TYR A 590 -18.30 10.05 20.85
CA TYR A 590 -19.65 9.52 21.07
C TYR A 590 -20.78 10.51 20.77
N THR A 591 -20.61 11.37 19.76
CA THR A 591 -21.60 12.37 19.34
C THR A 591 -22.29 12.02 18.02
N THR A 592 -23.54 12.44 17.86
CA THR A 592 -24.31 12.36 16.61
C THR A 592 -24.43 13.72 15.91
N SER A 593 -23.99 14.80 16.56
CA SER A 593 -24.18 16.16 16.06
C SER A 593 -22.95 17.01 16.34
N ILE A 594 -22.40 17.60 15.29
CA ILE A 594 -21.21 18.45 15.33
C ILE A 594 -21.66 19.87 15.00
N VAL A 595 -21.53 20.78 15.96
CA VAL A 595 -21.97 22.18 15.82
C VAL A 595 -20.75 23.09 15.62
N ILE A 596 -20.63 23.64 14.42
CA ILE A 596 -19.54 24.54 14.03
C ILE A 596 -20.07 25.97 14.03
N GLY A 597 -19.60 26.80 14.97
CA GLY A 597 -20.03 28.18 15.16
C GLY A 597 -18.95 29.09 15.75
N GLY A 598 -19.37 30.25 16.26
CA GLY A 598 -18.47 31.21 16.91
C GLY A 598 -17.39 31.74 15.98
N ASN A 599 -16.11 31.62 16.37
CA ASN A 599 -14.96 32.12 15.62
C ASN A 599 -14.32 31.09 14.69
N VAL A 600 -14.90 29.90 14.56
CA VAL A 600 -14.38 28.85 13.69
C VAL A 600 -14.80 29.16 12.25
N GLY A 601 -13.85 29.58 11.42
CA GLY A 601 -14.05 29.74 9.99
C GLY A 601 -12.83 29.35 9.16
N GLY A 602 -12.96 29.52 7.85
CA GLY A 602 -12.04 29.05 6.83
C GLY A 602 -12.54 27.82 6.10
N ILE A 603 -11.63 27.13 5.43
CA ILE A 603 -11.86 25.79 4.86
C ILE A 603 -11.69 24.76 5.96
N LEU A 604 -12.74 24.00 6.21
CA LEU A 604 -12.82 23.03 7.29
C LEU A 604 -12.90 21.62 6.73
N ARG A 605 -12.23 20.68 7.39
CA ARG A 605 -12.38 19.25 7.21
C ARG A 605 -12.95 18.64 8.47
N VAL A 606 -13.93 17.76 8.32
CA VAL A 606 -14.44 16.94 9.42
C VAL A 606 -14.01 15.50 9.15
N ALA A 607 -13.25 14.94 10.07
CA ALA A 607 -12.96 13.52 10.12
C ALA A 607 -13.79 12.89 11.25
N ALA A 608 -14.51 11.82 10.97
CA ALA A 608 -15.27 11.11 11.99
C ALA A 608 -15.27 9.59 11.76
N ILE A 609 -15.23 8.82 12.84
CA ILE A 609 -15.31 7.35 12.79
C ILE A 609 -16.69 6.91 13.28
N VAL A 610 -17.53 6.40 12.38
CA VAL A 610 -18.90 5.93 12.71
C VAL A 610 -19.03 4.44 12.44
N GLY A 611 -18.96 3.63 13.51
CA GLY A 611 -18.75 2.19 13.39
C GLY A 611 -17.39 1.93 12.75
N ASN A 612 -17.38 1.21 11.62
CA ASN A 612 -16.17 0.99 10.84
C ASN A 612 -15.99 1.98 9.67
N ASN A 613 -16.84 3.02 9.55
CA ASN A 613 -16.74 3.96 8.45
C ASN A 613 -15.89 5.16 8.84
N TYR A 614 -15.02 5.58 7.91
CA TYR A 614 -14.35 6.87 7.95
C TYR A 614 -15.17 7.89 7.16
N ILE A 615 -15.58 8.96 7.83
CA ILE A 615 -16.28 10.09 7.22
C ILE A 615 -15.27 11.22 7.04
N HIS A 616 -15.12 11.71 5.81
CA HIS A 616 -14.32 12.87 5.48
C HIS A 616 -15.20 13.91 4.77
N LEU A 617 -15.51 15.00 5.45
CA LEU A 617 -16.35 16.09 4.92
C LEU A 617 -15.54 17.35 4.73
N ALA A 618 -15.90 18.09 3.69
CA ALA A 618 -15.45 19.44 3.39
C ALA A 618 -16.56 20.45 3.71
N LEU A 619 -16.23 21.50 4.44
CA LEU A 619 -17.16 22.58 4.77
C LEU A 619 -16.42 23.91 4.70
N ALA A 620 -17.14 25.01 4.52
CA ALA A 620 -16.59 26.35 4.66
C ALA A 620 -17.47 27.21 5.56
N ARG A 621 -16.84 28.04 6.39
CA ARG A 621 -17.53 29.07 7.15
C ARG A 621 -16.72 30.35 7.11
N ALA A 622 -17.31 31.42 6.61
CA ALA A 622 -16.58 32.67 6.41
C ALA A 622 -17.50 33.88 6.56
N GLY A 623 -16.91 35.06 6.62
CA GLY A 623 -17.65 36.31 6.46
C GLY A 623 -17.32 37.36 7.51
N LEU A 624 -18.34 38.16 7.82
CA LEU A 624 -18.22 39.39 8.59
C LEU A 624 -19.10 39.36 9.84
N ALA A 625 -18.56 39.83 10.96
CA ALA A 625 -19.30 40.05 12.21
C ALA A 625 -18.91 41.41 12.80
N ILE A 626 -19.85 42.09 13.46
CA ILE A 626 -19.56 43.37 14.14
C ILE A 626 -19.76 43.21 15.64
N GLU A 627 -18.73 43.59 16.39
CA GLU A 627 -18.73 43.59 17.85
C GLU A 627 -18.08 44.90 18.32
N ASN A 628 -18.82 45.76 19.04
CA ASN A 628 -18.29 47.00 19.62
C ASN A 628 -17.57 47.91 18.61
N ASN A 629 -18.21 48.21 17.47
CA ASN A 629 -17.66 48.99 16.34
C ASN A 629 -16.44 48.35 15.65
N LYS A 630 -16.08 47.12 15.99
CA LYS A 630 -15.03 46.38 15.31
C LYS A 630 -15.65 45.41 14.32
N LEU A 631 -15.22 45.49 13.07
CA LEU A 631 -15.47 44.47 12.07
C LEU A 631 -14.48 43.33 12.31
N LYS A 632 -15.03 42.17 12.58
CA LYS A 632 -14.31 40.91 12.58
C LYS A 632 -14.54 40.22 11.25
N ILE A 633 -13.44 39.84 10.62
CA ILE A 633 -13.40 39.10 9.36
C ILE A 633 -12.81 37.74 9.69
N VAL A 634 -13.49 36.66 9.29
CA VAL A 634 -13.02 35.28 9.51
C VAL A 634 -13.19 34.48 8.23
N GLY A 635 -12.28 33.53 8.00
CA GLY A 635 -12.26 32.71 6.80
C GLY A 635 -11.56 33.38 5.63
N LEU A 636 -10.62 34.31 5.90
CA LEU A 636 -9.85 35.01 4.87
C LEU A 636 -9.04 34.05 3.98
N ASP A 637 -8.73 32.85 4.48
CA ASP A 637 -8.16 31.74 3.72
C ASP A 637 -9.06 31.26 2.58
N LEU A 638 -10.39 31.42 2.68
CA LEU A 638 -11.30 31.15 1.57
C LEU A 638 -11.10 32.16 0.42
N LEU A 639 -10.69 33.40 0.73
CA LEU A 639 -10.29 34.38 -0.30
C LEU A 639 -8.90 34.07 -0.87
N LYS A 640 -8.07 33.30 -0.16
CA LYS A 640 -6.75 32.89 -0.67
C LYS A 640 -6.80 31.81 -1.74
N LEU A 641 -7.97 31.17 -1.92
CA LEU A 641 -8.22 30.37 -3.11
C LEU A 641 -8.03 31.21 -4.39
N PHE A 642 -8.03 32.54 -4.29
CA PHE A 642 -7.90 33.43 -5.45
C PHE A 642 -6.58 34.19 -5.48
N SER A 643 -5.88 34.29 -4.35
CA SER A 643 -4.71 35.16 -4.22
C SER A 643 -3.88 34.88 -2.97
N SER A 644 -2.55 34.90 -3.10
CA SER A 644 -1.64 34.99 -1.95
C SER A 644 -1.56 36.42 -1.39
N GLU A 645 -2.18 37.39 -2.05
CA GLU A 645 -2.10 38.81 -1.73
C GLU A 645 -3.03 39.25 -0.59
N PRO A 646 -2.83 40.48 -0.08
CA PRO A 646 -3.75 41.11 0.83
C PRO A 646 -5.20 41.20 0.30
N ALA A 647 -6.18 41.32 1.21
CA ALA A 647 -7.58 41.52 0.86
C ALA A 647 -7.98 42.99 1.05
N ALA A 648 -8.62 43.58 0.04
CA ALA A 648 -9.18 44.92 0.11
C ALA A 648 -10.45 44.93 0.98
N ILE A 649 -10.49 45.83 1.96
CA ILE A 649 -11.68 46.07 2.78
C ILE A 649 -12.31 47.37 2.31
N LEU A 650 -13.47 47.26 1.69
CA LEU A 650 -14.24 48.36 1.15
C LEU A 650 -15.31 48.78 2.15
N VAL A 651 -15.41 50.08 2.42
CA VAL A 651 -16.50 50.67 3.19
C VAL A 651 -17.23 51.66 2.30
N ASN A 652 -18.54 51.49 2.15
CA ASN A 652 -19.39 52.29 1.26
C ASN A 652 -18.87 52.30 -0.19
N GLY A 653 -18.34 51.16 -0.65
CA GLY A 653 -17.75 51.00 -1.98
C GLY A 653 -16.36 51.61 -2.18
N LYS A 654 -15.76 52.21 -1.15
CA LYS A 654 -14.40 52.81 -1.21
C LYS A 654 -13.41 51.97 -0.42
N LEU A 655 -12.18 51.86 -0.93
CA LEU A 655 -11.09 51.22 -0.19
C LEU A 655 -10.86 51.94 1.14
N TYR A 656 -11.02 51.22 2.24
CA TYR A 656 -10.81 51.72 3.58
C TYR A 656 -9.46 51.27 4.14
N THR A 657 -9.17 49.98 4.04
CA THR A 657 -7.89 49.41 4.45
C THR A 657 -7.66 48.07 3.74
N ILE A 658 -6.53 47.44 4.03
CA ILE A 658 -6.08 46.20 3.43
C ILE A 658 -5.78 45.21 4.56
N ALA A 659 -6.41 44.04 4.54
CA ALA A 659 -6.04 42.93 5.40
C ALA A 659 -4.77 42.27 4.84
N PRO A 660 -3.67 42.16 5.60
CA PRO A 660 -2.48 41.48 5.13
C PRO A 660 -2.77 40.07 4.60
N GLY A 661 -2.04 39.67 3.55
CA GLY A 661 -2.06 38.30 3.05
C GLY A 661 -1.61 37.31 4.12
N GLY A 662 -1.98 36.04 3.98
CA GLY A 662 -1.59 35.00 4.94
C GLY A 662 -2.47 34.89 6.19
N LEU A 663 -3.36 35.84 6.47
CA LEU A 663 -4.26 35.77 7.64
C LEU A 663 -5.48 34.85 7.43
N THR A 664 -6.01 34.27 8.51
CA THR A 664 -7.30 33.54 8.53
C THR A 664 -8.43 34.40 9.10
N SER A 665 -8.07 35.38 9.92
CA SER A 665 -9.00 36.36 10.47
C SER A 665 -8.30 37.71 10.59
N TYR A 666 -9.10 38.78 10.54
CA TYR A 666 -8.61 40.14 10.70
C TYR A 666 -9.67 40.98 11.39
N THR A 667 -9.25 41.94 12.22
CA THR A 667 -10.17 42.81 12.95
C THR A 667 -9.78 44.25 12.73
N ILE A 668 -10.75 45.08 12.35
CA ILE A 668 -10.56 46.52 12.13
C ILE A 668 -11.65 47.31 12.84
N THR A 669 -11.33 48.54 13.24
CA THR A 669 -12.34 49.49 13.72
C THR A 669 -13.03 50.12 12.52
N LEU A 670 -14.37 50.10 12.53
CA LEU A 670 -15.17 50.68 11.47
C LEU A 670 -15.37 52.19 11.68
N PRO A 671 -15.43 52.98 10.59
CA PRO A 671 -15.86 54.37 10.69
C PRO A 671 -17.35 54.41 11.05
N PRO A 672 -17.81 55.40 11.84
CA PRO A 672 -19.23 55.54 12.20
C PRO A 672 -20.18 55.70 11.01
N THR A 673 -19.64 56.10 9.85
CA THR A 673 -20.37 56.29 8.60
C THR A 673 -20.49 55.00 7.76
N ALA A 674 -19.97 53.87 8.23
CA ALA A 674 -20.09 52.60 7.52
C ALA A 674 -21.55 52.19 7.37
N SER A 675 -22.00 52.03 6.13
CA SER A 675 -23.33 51.51 5.77
C SER A 675 -23.22 50.23 4.95
N THR A 676 -22.18 50.06 4.14
CA THR A 676 -21.87 48.80 3.48
C THR A 676 -20.40 48.44 3.66
N ILE A 677 -20.13 47.16 3.82
CA ILE A 677 -18.78 46.63 3.98
C ILE A 677 -18.63 45.46 3.01
N ALA A 678 -17.55 45.44 2.24
CA ALA A 678 -17.20 44.30 1.41
C ALA A 678 -15.71 43.98 1.59
N VAL A 679 -15.37 42.69 1.62
CA VAL A 679 -13.98 42.22 1.61
C VAL A 679 -13.76 41.46 0.31
N LYS A 680 -12.77 41.91 -0.47
CA LYS A 680 -12.46 41.34 -1.79
C LYS A 680 -10.97 41.03 -1.89
N PRO A 681 -10.55 39.99 -2.63
CA PRO A 681 -9.14 39.82 -2.95
C PRO A 681 -8.67 41.00 -3.82
N PHE A 682 -7.40 41.39 -3.67
CA PHE A 682 -6.83 42.51 -4.41
C PHE A 682 -6.63 42.18 -5.90
N THR A 683 -6.19 40.95 -6.16
CA THR A 683 -5.97 40.37 -7.49
C THR A 683 -6.61 38.98 -7.54
N TYR A 684 -7.22 38.61 -8.66
CA TYR A 684 -7.71 37.25 -8.90
C TYR A 684 -6.68 36.50 -9.76
N TYR A 685 -5.74 35.77 -9.14
CA TYR A 685 -4.66 35.10 -9.87
C TYR A 685 -5.13 33.83 -10.59
N GLN A 686 -5.99 33.05 -9.96
CA GLN A 686 -6.45 31.77 -10.51
C GLN A 686 -7.60 31.89 -11.52
N VAL A 687 -8.22 33.06 -11.61
CA VAL A 687 -9.24 33.35 -12.63
C VAL A 687 -8.61 33.57 -14.02
N LEU A 688 -7.28 33.60 -14.13
CA LEU A 688 -6.61 33.83 -15.42
C LEU A 688 -6.70 32.64 -16.38
N ALA A 689 -7.07 31.44 -15.91
CA ALA A 689 -7.29 30.25 -16.75
C ALA A 689 -8.78 29.94 -17.03
N ILE A 690 -9.69 30.48 -16.22
CA ILE A 690 -11.13 30.26 -16.33
C ILE A 690 -11.77 31.43 -17.07
N ASP A 691 -12.81 31.17 -17.87
CA ASP A 691 -13.61 32.24 -18.46
C ASP A 691 -14.09 33.22 -17.37
N PRO A 692 -13.90 34.55 -17.53
CA PRO A 692 -14.24 35.53 -16.50
C PRO A 692 -15.69 35.44 -16.01
N SER A 693 -16.63 35.06 -16.89
CA SER A 693 -18.04 34.90 -16.51
C SER A 693 -18.30 33.63 -15.68
N GLU A 694 -17.53 32.56 -15.91
CA GLU A 694 -17.56 31.36 -15.06
C GLU A 694 -16.94 31.66 -13.70
N ALA A 695 -15.82 32.37 -13.66
CA ALA A 695 -15.19 32.78 -12.41
C ALA A 695 -16.11 33.67 -11.55
N GLU A 696 -16.80 34.64 -12.14
CA GLU A 696 -17.78 35.47 -11.42
C GLU A 696 -18.89 34.62 -10.79
N LYS A 697 -19.40 33.62 -11.52
CA LYS A 697 -20.40 32.67 -10.99
C LYS A 697 -19.86 31.84 -9.83
N LEU A 698 -18.63 31.35 -9.94
CA LEU A 698 -17.97 30.56 -8.89
C LEU A 698 -17.70 31.40 -7.63
N LEU A 699 -17.42 32.70 -7.80
CA LEU A 699 -17.09 33.63 -6.72
C LEU A 699 -18.31 34.20 -5.98
N GLN A 700 -19.45 34.30 -6.65
CA GLN A 700 -20.64 34.95 -6.11
C GLN A 700 -21.04 34.45 -4.69
N PRO A 701 -21.00 33.14 -4.38
CA PRO A 701 -21.25 32.65 -3.01
C PRO A 701 -20.31 33.22 -1.95
N ILE A 702 -19.02 33.35 -2.29
CA ILE A 702 -17.96 33.80 -1.39
C ILE A 702 -18.08 35.32 -1.19
N GLU A 703 -18.31 36.08 -2.27
CA GLU A 703 -18.52 37.52 -2.16
C GLU A 703 -19.74 37.87 -1.28
N LYS A 704 -20.81 37.08 -1.34
CA LYS A 704 -22.01 37.27 -0.52
C LYS A 704 -21.72 37.12 0.98
N VAL A 705 -20.90 36.16 1.39
CA VAL A 705 -20.54 36.01 2.82
C VAL A 705 -19.56 37.08 3.29
N PHE A 706 -18.77 37.66 2.38
CA PHE A 706 -17.85 38.77 2.65
C PHE A 706 -18.44 40.15 2.38
N THR A 707 -19.77 40.26 2.26
CA THR A 707 -20.48 41.53 2.12
C THR A 707 -21.49 41.68 3.26
N LEU A 708 -21.51 42.85 3.89
CA LEU A 708 -22.40 43.16 5.00
C LEU A 708 -23.04 44.54 4.78
N GLU A 709 -24.36 44.58 4.79
CA GLU A 709 -25.13 45.83 4.80
C GLU A 709 -25.54 46.17 6.24
N LEU A 710 -25.16 47.36 6.69
CA LEU A 710 -25.51 47.90 7.99
C LEU A 710 -26.80 48.71 7.81
N GLY A 711 -27.92 48.08 8.15
CA GLY A 711 -29.24 48.71 8.12
C GLY A 711 -29.26 50.04 8.89
N LYS A 712 -30.02 51.01 8.35
CA LYS A 712 -30.18 52.43 8.75
C LYS A 712 -30.57 52.72 10.22
N THR A 713 -30.61 51.71 11.09
CA THR A 713 -31.09 51.79 12.48
C THR A 713 -30.03 51.54 13.55
N ALA A 714 -28.76 51.41 13.19
CA ALA A 714 -27.68 51.57 14.17
C ALA A 714 -27.44 53.07 14.40
N LYS A 715 -28.18 53.69 15.33
CA LYS A 715 -27.81 55.02 15.86
C LYS A 715 -26.50 54.87 16.63
N TRP A 716 -25.38 55.01 15.94
CA TRP A 716 -24.07 55.14 16.56
C TRP A 716 -24.05 56.42 17.39
N ARG A 717 -23.95 56.29 18.72
CA ARG A 717 -23.63 57.42 19.58
C ARG A 717 -22.12 57.64 19.49
N VAL A 718 -21.73 58.59 18.64
CA VAL A 718 -20.33 58.99 18.48
C VAL A 718 -19.97 59.92 19.62
N GLU A 719 -19.14 59.46 20.56
CA GLU A 719 -18.35 60.36 21.41
C GLU A 719 -17.10 60.74 20.62
N THR A 720 -17.05 62.01 20.18
CA THR A 720 -15.92 62.58 19.47
C THR A 720 -14.76 62.86 20.43
N VAL A 721 -13.61 62.22 20.22
CA VAL A 721 -12.31 62.70 20.70
C VAL A 721 -11.53 63.22 19.49
N GLY A 722 -11.27 64.52 19.48
CA GLY A 722 -10.61 65.21 18.37
C GLY A 722 -9.10 64.99 18.35
N GLY A 723 -8.59 64.59 17.18
CA GLY A 723 -7.16 64.61 16.86
C GLY A 723 -6.98 64.57 15.34
N LYS A 724 -6.39 65.64 14.77
CA LYS A 724 -6.02 65.72 13.35
C LYS A 724 -4.69 64.98 13.14
N LEU A 725 -4.66 64.07 12.16
CA LEU A 725 -3.43 63.59 11.54
C LEU A 725 -3.57 63.68 10.01
N GLY A 726 -2.63 64.39 9.40
CA GLY A 726 -2.48 64.51 7.95
C GLY A 726 -1.82 63.26 7.36
N PHE A 727 -2.32 62.82 6.21
CA PHE A 727 -1.85 61.64 5.48
C PHE A 727 -1.90 61.96 3.98
N SER A 728 -0.74 62.11 3.31
CA SER A 728 -0.67 61.94 1.84
C SER A 728 0.71 61.75 1.19
N GLU A 729 1.83 61.46 1.89
CA GLU A 729 3.12 61.20 1.20
C GLU A 729 3.80 59.86 1.56
N ALA A 730 3.59 59.31 2.77
CA ALA A 730 4.26 58.10 3.22
C ALA A 730 3.82 56.78 2.52
N ILE A 731 2.69 56.78 1.81
CA ILE A 731 2.16 55.55 1.16
C ILE A 731 2.73 55.37 -0.26
N ARG A 732 3.16 56.45 -0.93
CA ARG A 732 3.70 56.35 -2.28
C ARG A 732 5.12 55.77 -2.30
N GLU A 733 5.93 56.09 -1.29
CA GLU A 733 7.32 55.60 -1.15
C GLU A 733 7.40 54.13 -0.69
N HIS A 734 6.41 53.65 0.07
CA HIS A 734 6.37 52.26 0.55
C HIS A 734 5.96 51.25 -0.54
N VAL A 735 5.13 51.66 -1.51
CA VAL A 735 4.64 50.80 -2.59
C VAL A 735 5.69 50.61 -3.69
N GLU A 736 6.50 51.62 -4.01
CA GLU A 736 7.58 51.51 -5.00
C GLU A 736 8.78 50.70 -4.46
N THR A 737 9.07 50.77 -3.15
CA THR A 737 10.17 50.02 -2.52
C THR A 737 9.87 48.52 -2.39
N MET A 738 8.60 48.14 -2.16
CA MET A 738 8.18 46.73 -2.05
C MET A 738 8.16 46.00 -3.40
N GLY A 739 7.81 46.68 -4.50
CA GLY A 739 7.80 46.08 -5.85
C GLY A 739 9.21 45.70 -6.36
N VAL A 740 10.21 46.50 -6.01
CA VAL A 740 11.62 46.21 -6.34
C VAL A 740 12.18 45.08 -5.47
N LEU A 741 11.80 45.02 -4.19
CA LEU A 741 12.25 43.96 -3.27
C LEU A 741 11.66 42.59 -3.64
N ALA A 742 10.38 42.52 -4.03
CA ALA A 742 9.73 41.29 -4.49
C ALA A 742 10.37 40.75 -5.79
N SER A 743 10.74 41.66 -6.71
CA SER A 743 11.42 41.30 -7.97
C SER A 743 12.86 40.80 -7.74
N LEU A 744 13.59 41.38 -6.78
CA LEU A 744 14.93 40.93 -6.40
C LEU A 744 14.93 39.57 -5.68
N ILE A 745 13.92 39.31 -4.85
CA ILE A 745 13.75 38.02 -4.16
C ILE A 745 13.41 36.91 -5.17
N ALA A 746 12.52 37.18 -6.14
CA ALA A 746 12.23 36.24 -7.22
C ALA A 746 13.47 35.92 -8.07
N LEU A 747 14.34 36.91 -8.35
CA LEU A 747 15.59 36.70 -9.07
C LEU A 747 16.61 35.87 -8.27
N LEU A 748 16.68 36.05 -6.95
CA LEU A 748 17.57 35.30 -6.06
C LEU A 748 17.12 33.85 -5.89
N VAL A 749 15.80 33.60 -5.80
CA VAL A 749 15.23 32.24 -5.76
C VAL A 749 15.46 31.53 -7.10
N PHE A 750 15.28 32.23 -8.22
CA PHE A 750 15.58 31.67 -9.55
C PHE A 750 17.07 31.38 -9.71
N ARG A 751 17.95 32.25 -9.21
CA ARG A 751 19.41 32.04 -9.21
C ARG A 751 19.83 30.83 -8.37
N GLU A 752 19.29 30.66 -7.16
CA GLU A 752 19.60 29.49 -6.32
C GLU A 752 19.03 28.19 -6.89
N ALA A 753 17.83 28.23 -7.49
CA ALA A 753 17.27 27.08 -8.21
C ALA A 753 18.12 26.69 -9.42
N VAL A 754 18.64 27.67 -10.17
CA VAL A 754 19.57 27.44 -11.29
C VAL A 754 20.94 26.96 -10.80
N ILE A 755 21.46 27.46 -9.66
CA ILE A 755 22.72 26.98 -9.07
C ILE A 755 22.57 25.55 -8.55
N LEU A 756 21.45 25.18 -7.93
CA LEU A 756 21.13 23.81 -7.52
C LEU A 756 20.98 22.88 -8.73
N PHE A 757 20.35 23.36 -9.80
CA PHE A 757 20.22 22.64 -11.06
C PHE A 757 21.59 22.43 -11.76
N LEU A 758 22.46 23.44 -11.76
CA LEU A 758 23.80 23.36 -12.35
C LEU A 758 24.79 22.56 -11.49
N LYS A 759 24.70 22.61 -10.15
CA LYS A 759 25.49 21.76 -9.25
C LYS A 759 25.10 20.29 -9.34
N ARG A 760 23.83 19.97 -9.65
CA ARG A 760 23.41 18.60 -9.97
C ARG A 760 24.01 18.09 -11.29
N LYS A 761 24.33 19.00 -12.23
CA LYS A 761 24.93 18.66 -13.53
C LYS A 761 26.46 18.59 -13.52
N SER A 762 27.13 19.13 -12.49
CA SER A 762 28.59 19.05 -12.34
C SER A 762 29.07 17.91 -11.42
N LEU A 763 28.14 17.08 -10.92
CA LEU A 763 28.41 15.86 -10.14
C LEU A 763 28.00 14.58 -10.91
N SER A 764 27.61 14.72 -12.18
CA SER A 764 27.59 13.68 -13.22
C SER A 764 28.72 13.94 -14.19
#